data_AF-A0A194Q159-F1
#
_entry.id   AF-A0A194Q159-F1
#
_cell.length_a   1.000
_cell.length_b   1.000
_cell.length_c   1.000
_cell.angle_alpha   90.00
_cell.angle_beta   90.00
_cell.angle_gamma   90.00
#
_symmetry.space_group_name_H-M   'P 1'
#
loop_
_entity.id
_entity.type
_entity.pdbx_description
1 polymer ?
#
loop_
_entity_poly.entity_id
_entity_poly.type
_entity_poly.pdbx_seq_one_letter_code
_entity_poly.pdbx_strand_id
1 'polypeptide(L)'
;MMAKELVIVTFSLGILGIFRLACEHVLRSVRRGRETLLTLLEAFVYDPLVEWGGGRRRGARHVRAARAMLAVRVREMEHSIDDVTEQLMSILPEVQQAAEKWAAEKEELLSIETKLQDCHQQMALIKEIEAYGPNLSSHPLYAISQKYSSYKQAKNAVEDSMKALIKILKDFDTQIENFATTNEVLNGPQLMTWVQEFSGTSEDDESSIFEHIKEFMTNAGQSSMISQCEQAEVELNQSMQQMSALVRGCLELLSQYVAISQYYPQSRTEYHRIVMFRKYLAAALDTDLPEVCREVSNQLAALIAADAGAGDPQQIAAYNYRLQQINADANAQLNKCMERLQLEGGPDAVALAQEAYAQAKTNITTWVRAGEGNAAALEGVVIGMLCSLNRRFLMLETGAQSAGDCLVDLTSREGEWFLDDMNALSVQAVELLSLLPLQAAAAEDEAASAAVECVRNANLLLADLVQLNYNFSTIILPEALKKIHSEEPSVLIMISELNAVIMNSPVPLNDLLAQLEMHFRYLVMDMESPASGAALAAAEVRARYEALLCAPREAEGQAAGAGRMLLMGFNGLFAAVELRARELADHLAAPTPPAWRKIDHVNDAMHMSAAMQSPALRAVLEDIFVVRRVQTAAEVLAACAQLAAAHRGAAPPLAPDDAQLARPVRRYTAEYVSRCVLGIHSKALATVLCLLLRRARLDLSAEVEQKEIGASWSVSLESLCEKVSVGGCGGGAAERGAVLAGALQAAAARLERAHAAHRRLQAAQAAAREARLRSAAHRHLHAEVAPPSSLLPPPSTCHPLYADTIKCMSARRC
;
A
#
# COMPACT_ATOMS: atom_id res chain seq x y z
N MET A 1 -75.66 -118.92 -34.62
CA MET A 1 -74.37 -119.15 -35.27
C MET A 1 -74.05 -118.04 -36.26
N MET A 2 -73.01 -117.27 -35.95
CA MET A 2 -72.29 -116.20 -36.64
C MET A 2 -72.97 -114.87 -37.02
N ALA A 3 -74.13 -114.84 -37.69
CA ALA A 3 -74.99 -113.63 -37.77
C ALA A 3 -76.28 -113.81 -36.97
N LYS A 4 -76.63 -115.06 -36.63
CA LYS A 4 -77.18 -115.38 -35.29
C LYS A 4 -76.08 -115.27 -34.21
N GLU A 5 -74.86 -114.80 -34.49
CA GLU A 5 -73.85 -114.38 -33.48
C GLU A 5 -73.21 -113.03 -33.83
N LEU A 6 -73.86 -112.23 -34.67
CA LEU A 6 -73.76 -110.78 -34.57
C LEU A 6 -75.10 -110.29 -34.06
N VAL A 7 -76.21 -110.90 -34.48
CA VAL A 7 -77.57 -110.62 -33.99
C VAL A 7 -77.90 -111.30 -32.66
N ILE A 8 -77.36 -112.48 -32.29
CA ILE A 8 -77.45 -112.96 -30.88
C ILE A 8 -76.29 -112.46 -30.01
N VAL A 9 -75.19 -111.99 -30.60
CA VAL A 9 -74.10 -111.27 -29.90
C VAL A 9 -74.39 -109.77 -29.78
N THR A 10 -75.47 -109.30 -30.37
CA THR A 10 -76.10 -108.09 -29.87
C THR A 10 -77.44 -108.31 -29.22
N PHE A 11 -78.21 -109.41 -29.36
CA PHE A 11 -79.45 -109.59 -28.57
C PHE A 11 -79.23 -109.75 -27.05
N SER A 12 -78.02 -110.19 -26.66
CA SER A 12 -77.51 -110.11 -25.28
C SER A 12 -77.12 -108.67 -24.84
N LEU A 13 -77.40 -107.66 -25.68
CA LEU A 13 -77.50 -106.20 -25.41
C LEU A 13 -78.38 -105.48 -26.50
N GLY A 14 -79.54 -106.06 -26.88
CA GLY A 14 -80.19 -105.93 -28.20
C GLY A 14 -80.89 -104.65 -28.65
N ILE A 15 -80.17 -103.78 -29.36
CA ILE A 15 -80.48 -103.09 -30.64
C ILE A 15 -81.94 -102.66 -30.95
N LEU A 16 -82.59 -101.94 -30.05
CA LEU A 16 -83.69 -101.04 -30.44
C LEU A 16 -83.30 -99.54 -30.39
N GLY A 17 -82.02 -99.19 -30.19
CA GLY A 17 -81.61 -97.79 -29.98
C GLY A 17 -80.27 -97.34 -30.58
N ILE A 18 -79.15 -97.68 -29.91
CA ILE A 18 -77.94 -96.84 -29.94
C ILE A 18 -77.18 -96.82 -31.29
N PHE A 19 -76.97 -97.98 -31.95
CA PHE A 19 -76.19 -98.03 -33.20
C PHE A 19 -76.87 -97.33 -34.38
N ARG A 20 -78.19 -97.47 -34.49
CA ARG A 20 -78.96 -96.78 -35.53
C ARG A 20 -78.93 -95.26 -35.33
N LEU A 21 -79.04 -94.80 -34.08
CA LEU A 21 -78.96 -93.38 -33.76
C LEU A 21 -77.61 -92.77 -34.16
N ALA A 22 -76.51 -93.48 -33.93
CA ALA A 22 -75.16 -92.99 -34.26
C ALA A 22 -74.96 -92.83 -35.78
N CYS A 23 -75.39 -93.79 -36.59
CA CYS A 23 -75.24 -93.71 -38.05
C CYS A 23 -76.10 -92.59 -38.66
N GLU A 24 -77.33 -92.40 -38.17
CA GLU A 24 -78.17 -91.29 -38.60
C GLU A 24 -77.58 -89.93 -38.19
N HIS A 25 -76.90 -89.86 -37.04
CA HIS A 25 -76.24 -88.64 -36.59
C HIS A 25 -75.04 -88.26 -37.47
N VAL A 26 -74.20 -89.23 -37.87
CA VAL A 26 -73.05 -88.98 -38.76
C VAL A 26 -73.48 -88.46 -40.13
N LEU A 27 -74.48 -89.10 -40.76
CA LEU A 27 -74.97 -88.66 -42.07
C LEU A 27 -75.66 -87.29 -42.01
N ARG A 28 -76.31 -86.94 -40.88
CA ARG A 28 -76.83 -85.59 -40.65
C ARG A 28 -75.71 -84.57 -40.54
N SER A 29 -74.61 -84.88 -39.86
CA SER A 29 -73.45 -83.97 -39.75
C SER A 29 -72.79 -83.71 -41.11
N VAL A 30 -72.59 -84.74 -41.95
CA VAL A 30 -72.02 -84.57 -43.29
C VAL A 30 -72.93 -83.73 -44.19
N ARG A 31 -74.25 -83.97 -44.16
CA ARG A 31 -75.21 -83.15 -44.92
C ARG A 31 -75.29 -81.71 -44.41
N ARG A 32 -75.15 -81.51 -43.11
CA ARG A 32 -75.13 -80.17 -42.50
C ARG A 32 -73.84 -79.40 -42.84
N GLY A 33 -72.71 -80.10 -43.02
CA GLY A 33 -71.42 -79.52 -43.44
C GLY A 33 -71.18 -79.49 -44.96
N ARG A 34 -72.21 -79.70 -45.79
CA ARG A 34 -72.08 -79.80 -47.25
C ARG A 34 -71.46 -78.56 -47.90
N GLU A 35 -71.90 -77.38 -47.48
CA GLU A 35 -71.44 -76.13 -48.08
C GLU A 35 -69.95 -75.89 -47.83
N THR A 36 -69.46 -76.20 -46.63
CA THR A 36 -68.06 -76.06 -46.24
C THR A 36 -67.16 -77.00 -47.05
N LEU A 37 -67.62 -78.21 -47.34
CA LEU A 37 -66.91 -79.17 -48.20
C LEU A 37 -66.90 -78.72 -49.67
N LEU A 38 -67.97 -78.09 -50.16
CA LEU A 38 -68.05 -77.56 -51.52
C LEU A 38 -67.16 -76.33 -51.72
N THR A 39 -67.08 -75.43 -50.73
CA THR A 39 -66.20 -74.24 -50.81
C THR A 39 -64.73 -74.63 -50.88
N LEU A 40 -64.34 -75.67 -50.15
CA LEU A 40 -62.98 -76.21 -50.20
C LEU A 40 -62.67 -76.82 -51.58
N LEU A 41 -63.66 -77.40 -52.24
CA LEU A 41 -63.55 -77.95 -53.59
C LEU A 41 -63.46 -76.87 -54.67
N GLU A 42 -64.19 -75.75 -54.54
CA GLU A 42 -64.06 -74.60 -55.43
C GLU A 42 -62.65 -73.98 -55.38
N ALA A 43 -62.05 -73.89 -54.19
CA ALA A 43 -60.70 -73.38 -54.04
C ALA A 43 -59.67 -74.17 -54.88
N PHE A 44 -59.83 -75.49 -55.02
CA PHE A 44 -58.95 -76.33 -55.86
C PHE A 44 -59.14 -76.16 -57.38
N VAL A 45 -60.30 -75.65 -57.83
CA VAL A 45 -60.55 -75.39 -59.27
C VAL A 45 -59.85 -74.12 -59.73
N TYR A 46 -59.76 -73.12 -58.84
CA TYR A 46 -59.19 -71.81 -59.16
C TYR A 46 -57.72 -71.68 -58.74
N ASP A 47 -57.10 -72.74 -58.21
CA ASP A 47 -55.68 -72.73 -57.88
C ASP A 47 -54.83 -72.88 -59.14
N PRO A 48 -54.08 -71.84 -59.55
CA PRO A 48 -53.25 -71.87 -60.75
C PRO A 48 -52.05 -72.82 -60.66
N LEU A 49 -51.77 -73.42 -59.48
CA LEU A 49 -50.75 -74.46 -59.28
C LEU A 49 -51.28 -75.87 -59.58
N VAL A 50 -52.59 -76.03 -59.78
CA VAL A 50 -53.21 -77.32 -60.12
C VAL A 50 -53.32 -77.43 -61.65
N GLU A 51 -52.50 -78.29 -62.25
CA GLU A 51 -52.53 -78.52 -63.70
C GLU A 51 -53.71 -79.41 -64.13
N TRP A 52 -54.79 -78.78 -64.57
CA TRP A 52 -55.93 -79.44 -65.21
C TRP A 52 -55.70 -79.58 -66.74
N GLY A 53 -54.78 -80.44 -67.16
CA GLY A 53 -54.60 -80.88 -68.57
C GLY A 53 -53.66 -80.00 -69.43
N GLY A 54 -52.59 -80.58 -69.95
CA GLY A 54 -51.40 -79.86 -70.43
C GLY A 54 -51.39 -79.26 -71.85
N GLY A 55 -50.47 -78.29 -72.06
CA GLY A 55 -49.90 -77.96 -73.39
C GLY A 55 -49.83 -76.47 -73.81
N ARG A 56 -48.68 -75.84 -73.53
CA ARG A 56 -48.12 -74.53 -73.99
C ARG A 56 -48.54 -73.98 -75.38
N ARG A 57 -49.03 -72.71 -75.43
CA ARG A 57 -48.59 -71.56 -76.31
C ARG A 57 -49.69 -70.47 -76.45
N ARG A 58 -49.70 -69.39 -75.64
CA ARG A 58 -50.53 -68.16 -75.94
C ARG A 58 -50.18 -66.86 -75.18
N GLY A 59 -48.95 -66.68 -74.68
CA GLY A 59 -48.59 -65.59 -73.76
C GLY A 59 -48.75 -64.14 -74.24
N ALA A 60 -48.71 -63.84 -75.54
CA ALA A 60 -48.62 -62.44 -76.00
C ALA A 60 -49.98 -61.71 -76.20
N ARG A 61 -51.12 -62.41 -76.29
CA ARG A 61 -52.45 -61.76 -76.39
C ARG A 61 -53.08 -61.46 -75.03
N HIS A 62 -52.76 -62.24 -74.00
CA HIS A 62 -53.32 -62.06 -72.65
C HIS A 62 -52.86 -60.77 -71.99
N VAL A 63 -51.61 -60.35 -72.18
CA VAL A 63 -51.06 -59.17 -71.49
C VAL A 63 -51.71 -57.86 -71.97
N ARG A 64 -52.05 -57.73 -73.25
CA ARG A 64 -52.73 -56.53 -73.78
C ARG A 64 -54.18 -56.44 -73.34
N ALA A 65 -54.90 -57.57 -73.34
CA ALA A 65 -56.27 -57.63 -72.80
C ALA A 65 -56.30 -57.33 -71.30
N ALA A 66 -55.34 -57.87 -70.54
CA ALA A 66 -55.20 -57.62 -69.11
C ALA A 66 -54.96 -56.13 -68.80
N ARG A 67 -54.12 -55.43 -69.57
CA ARG A 67 -53.87 -54.00 -69.35
C ARG A 67 -55.06 -53.11 -69.68
N ALA A 68 -55.81 -53.42 -70.74
CA ALA A 68 -57.04 -52.68 -71.07
C ALA A 68 -58.16 -52.95 -70.05
N MET A 69 -58.30 -54.20 -69.59
CA MET A 69 -59.23 -54.53 -68.51
C MET A 69 -58.81 -53.92 -67.17
N LEU A 70 -57.51 -53.79 -66.89
CA LEU A 70 -57.02 -53.11 -65.69
C LEU A 70 -57.37 -51.63 -65.71
N ALA A 71 -57.28 -50.95 -66.86
CA ALA A 71 -57.67 -49.54 -66.97
C ALA A 71 -59.18 -49.33 -66.73
N VAL A 72 -60.03 -50.23 -67.25
CA VAL A 72 -61.47 -50.23 -66.96
C VAL A 72 -61.72 -50.52 -65.49
N ARG A 73 -61.00 -51.51 -64.91
CA ARG A 73 -61.12 -51.84 -63.49
C ARG A 73 -60.65 -50.73 -62.58
N VAL A 74 -59.58 -49.99 -62.90
CA VAL A 74 -59.16 -48.83 -62.10
C VAL A 74 -60.25 -47.77 -62.08
N ARG A 75 -60.92 -47.50 -63.20
CA ARG A 75 -62.00 -46.50 -63.27
C ARG A 75 -63.31 -46.94 -62.60
N GLU A 76 -63.64 -48.23 -62.65
CA GLU A 76 -64.73 -48.80 -61.85
C GLU A 76 -64.36 -48.88 -60.36
N MET A 77 -63.08 -49.11 -60.04
CA MET A 77 -62.60 -49.12 -58.66
C MET A 77 -62.57 -47.72 -58.07
N GLU A 78 -62.30 -46.66 -58.85
CA GLU A 78 -62.40 -45.26 -58.41
C GLU A 78 -63.78 -44.94 -57.84
N HIS A 79 -64.88 -45.27 -58.54
CA HIS A 79 -66.24 -45.08 -57.99
C HIS A 79 -66.52 -45.99 -56.78
N SER A 80 -66.03 -47.25 -56.79
CA SER A 80 -66.20 -48.14 -55.62
C SER A 80 -65.37 -47.69 -54.42
N ILE A 81 -64.23 -47.03 -54.65
CA ILE A 81 -63.38 -46.47 -53.61
C ILE A 81 -64.10 -45.26 -53.04
N ASP A 82 -64.68 -44.38 -53.86
CA ASP A 82 -65.45 -43.24 -53.36
C ASP A 82 -66.63 -43.71 -52.48
N ASP A 83 -67.40 -44.72 -52.91
CA ASP A 83 -68.49 -45.32 -52.11
C ASP A 83 -67.98 -45.96 -50.82
N VAL A 84 -66.87 -46.70 -50.87
CA VAL A 84 -66.23 -47.30 -49.68
C VAL A 84 -65.69 -46.23 -48.75
N THR A 85 -65.16 -45.13 -49.30
CA THR A 85 -64.65 -43.99 -48.53
C THR A 85 -65.82 -43.28 -47.86
N GLU A 86 -66.95 -43.10 -48.53
CA GLU A 86 -68.16 -42.51 -47.95
C GLU A 86 -68.74 -43.39 -46.83
N GLN A 87 -68.77 -44.72 -47.03
CA GLN A 87 -69.16 -45.67 -45.99
C GLN A 87 -68.19 -45.66 -44.80
N LEU A 88 -66.88 -45.68 -45.05
CA LEU A 88 -65.87 -45.53 -43.99
C LEU A 88 -66.03 -44.22 -43.23
N MET A 89 -66.26 -43.11 -43.93
CA MET A 89 -66.49 -41.80 -43.34
C MET A 89 -67.80 -41.74 -42.54
N SER A 90 -68.79 -42.58 -42.87
CA SER A 90 -70.03 -42.72 -42.08
C SER A 90 -69.85 -43.55 -40.81
N ILE A 91 -68.96 -44.56 -40.81
CA ILE A 91 -68.72 -45.46 -39.66
C ILE A 91 -67.62 -44.93 -38.74
N LEU A 92 -66.65 -44.19 -39.27
CA LEU A 92 -65.54 -43.57 -38.52
C LEU A 92 -66.00 -42.77 -37.28
N PRO A 93 -67.08 -41.97 -37.34
CA PRO A 93 -67.62 -41.29 -36.16
C PRO A 93 -68.11 -42.25 -35.08
N GLU A 94 -68.76 -43.36 -35.45
CA GLU A 94 -69.22 -44.37 -34.47
C GLU A 94 -68.04 -45.11 -33.84
N VAL A 95 -67.01 -45.45 -34.63
CA VAL A 95 -65.76 -46.04 -34.14
C VAL A 95 -65.00 -45.07 -33.26
N GLN A 96 -64.95 -43.80 -33.62
CA GLN A 96 -64.36 -42.74 -32.80
C GLN A 96 -65.11 -42.62 -31.47
N GLN A 97 -66.45 -42.57 -31.50
CA GLN A 97 -67.26 -42.50 -30.30
C GLN A 97 -67.09 -43.75 -29.41
N ALA A 98 -66.99 -44.93 -30.01
CA ALA A 98 -66.73 -46.18 -29.27
C ALA A 98 -65.31 -46.21 -28.68
N ALA A 99 -64.31 -45.70 -29.39
CA ALA A 99 -62.94 -45.58 -28.90
C ALA A 99 -62.82 -44.54 -27.77
N GLU A 100 -63.53 -43.43 -27.87
CA GLU A 100 -63.64 -42.42 -26.80
C GLU A 100 -64.33 -43.00 -25.56
N LYS A 101 -65.42 -43.75 -25.74
CA LYS A 101 -66.08 -44.48 -24.63
C LYS A 101 -65.15 -45.50 -23.99
N TRP A 102 -64.46 -46.31 -24.78
CA TRP A 102 -63.50 -47.27 -24.26
C TRP A 102 -62.33 -46.60 -23.54
N ALA A 103 -61.85 -45.46 -24.05
CA ALA A 103 -60.79 -44.70 -23.40
C ALA A 103 -61.25 -44.16 -22.04
N ALA A 104 -62.47 -43.61 -21.96
CA ALA A 104 -63.08 -43.17 -20.71
C ALA A 104 -63.27 -44.34 -19.72
N GLU A 105 -63.83 -45.47 -20.19
CA GLU A 105 -63.99 -46.67 -19.36
C GLU A 105 -62.65 -47.23 -18.90
N LYS A 106 -61.62 -47.21 -19.74
CA LYS A 106 -60.27 -47.64 -19.37
C LYS A 106 -59.64 -46.72 -18.35
N GLU A 107 -59.85 -45.41 -18.45
CA GLU A 107 -59.38 -44.44 -17.46
C GLU A 107 -60.09 -44.64 -16.10
N GLU A 108 -61.40 -44.89 -16.11
CA GLU A 108 -62.13 -45.30 -14.91
C GLU A 108 -61.62 -46.63 -14.35
N LEU A 109 -61.32 -47.62 -15.20
CA LEU A 109 -60.80 -48.91 -14.77
C LEU A 109 -59.40 -48.77 -14.16
N LEU A 110 -58.53 -47.97 -14.76
CA LEU A 110 -57.21 -47.64 -14.20
C LEU A 110 -57.34 -46.88 -12.86
N SER A 111 -58.32 -45.98 -12.73
CA SER A 111 -58.65 -45.30 -11.46
C SER A 111 -59.12 -46.30 -10.40
N ILE A 112 -59.93 -47.28 -10.79
CA ILE A 112 -60.40 -48.33 -9.88
C ILE A 112 -59.25 -49.27 -9.52
N GLU A 113 -58.37 -49.63 -10.45
CA GLU A 113 -57.19 -50.45 -10.18
C GLU A 113 -56.20 -49.76 -9.25
N THR A 114 -55.97 -48.46 -9.40
CA THR A 114 -55.15 -47.68 -8.46
C THR A 114 -55.81 -47.62 -7.10
N LYS A 115 -57.13 -47.36 -7.02
CA LYS A 115 -57.87 -47.44 -5.74
C LYS A 115 -57.83 -48.85 -5.13
N LEU A 116 -57.86 -49.90 -5.94
CA LEU A 116 -57.74 -51.28 -5.49
C LEU A 116 -56.33 -51.57 -4.98
N GLN A 117 -55.29 -51.09 -5.66
CA GLN A 117 -53.91 -51.17 -5.17
C GLN A 117 -53.74 -50.41 -3.85
N ASP A 118 -54.32 -49.23 -3.72
CA ASP A 118 -54.35 -48.46 -2.47
C ASP A 118 -55.10 -49.24 -1.38
N CYS A 119 -56.25 -49.85 -1.70
CA CYS A 119 -56.97 -50.72 -0.77
C CYS A 119 -56.15 -51.96 -0.39
N HIS A 120 -55.39 -52.56 -1.31
CA HIS A 120 -54.50 -53.68 -1.01
C HIS A 120 -53.32 -53.25 -0.11
N GLN A 121 -52.76 -52.06 -0.33
CA GLN A 121 -51.73 -51.48 0.54
C GLN A 121 -52.30 -51.16 1.93
N GLN A 122 -53.50 -50.57 2.00
CA GLN A 122 -54.22 -50.34 3.25
C GLN A 122 -54.53 -51.66 3.97
N MET A 123 -54.96 -52.68 3.25
CA MET A 123 -55.21 -54.02 3.79
C MET A 123 -53.90 -54.68 4.28
N ALA A 124 -52.79 -54.47 3.60
CA ALA A 124 -51.48 -54.94 4.04
C ALA A 124 -51.06 -54.25 5.35
N LEU A 125 -51.26 -52.93 5.46
CA LEU A 125 -51.04 -52.17 6.70
C LEU A 125 -51.95 -52.65 7.84
N ILE A 126 -53.22 -52.94 7.56
CA ILE A 126 -54.16 -53.49 8.54
C ILE A 126 -53.71 -54.88 9.00
N LYS A 127 -53.30 -55.76 8.08
CA LYS A 127 -52.77 -57.09 8.41
C LYS A 127 -51.46 -57.03 9.18
N GLU A 128 -50.61 -56.05 8.89
CA GLU A 128 -49.39 -55.78 9.67
C GLU A 128 -49.77 -55.38 11.10
N ILE A 129 -50.69 -54.45 11.29
CA ILE A 129 -51.21 -54.04 12.61
C ILE A 129 -51.88 -55.22 13.36
N GLU A 130 -52.66 -56.05 12.67
CA GLU A 130 -53.27 -57.27 13.23
C GLU A 130 -52.20 -58.29 13.68
N ALA A 131 -51.10 -58.42 12.94
CA ALA A 131 -49.98 -59.30 13.29
C ALA A 131 -49.24 -58.88 14.57
N TYR A 132 -49.24 -57.59 14.92
CA TYR A 132 -48.69 -57.09 16.19
C TYR A 132 -49.60 -57.36 17.40
N GLY A 133 -50.90 -57.61 17.20
CA GLY A 133 -51.84 -58.06 18.25
C GLY A 133 -51.78 -57.23 19.55
N PRO A 134 -51.64 -57.85 20.75
CA PRO A 134 -51.58 -57.13 22.03
C PRO A 134 -50.29 -56.29 22.22
N ASN A 135 -49.29 -56.44 21.36
CA ASN A 135 -48.04 -55.68 21.38
C ASN A 135 -48.10 -54.42 20.48
N LEU A 136 -49.29 -53.88 20.23
CA LEU A 136 -49.54 -52.68 19.40
C LEU A 136 -48.68 -51.46 19.80
N SER A 137 -48.29 -51.37 21.08
CA SER A 137 -47.38 -50.34 21.62
C SER A 137 -45.96 -50.37 21.03
N SER A 138 -45.57 -51.47 20.38
CA SER A 138 -44.28 -51.61 19.68
C SER A 138 -44.35 -51.24 18.19
N HIS A 139 -45.52 -50.84 17.68
CA HIS A 139 -45.72 -50.51 16.28
C HIS A 139 -45.11 -49.14 15.92
N PRO A 140 -44.40 -48.99 14.78
CA PRO A 140 -43.78 -47.72 14.37
C PRO A 140 -44.75 -46.52 14.27
N LEU A 141 -46.03 -46.76 13.98
CA LEU A 141 -47.09 -45.74 13.93
C LEU A 141 -47.37 -45.09 15.30
N TYR A 142 -47.24 -45.82 16.42
CA TYR A 142 -47.37 -45.21 17.77
C TYR A 142 -46.26 -44.20 18.03
N ALA A 143 -45.07 -44.44 17.47
CA ALA A 143 -43.95 -43.51 17.53
C ALA A 143 -44.04 -42.37 16.51
N ILE A 144 -44.99 -42.35 15.55
CA ILE A 144 -45.06 -41.27 14.54
C ILE A 144 -45.38 -39.93 15.17
N SER A 145 -46.29 -39.86 16.15
CA SER A 145 -46.58 -38.61 16.86
C SER A 145 -45.33 -38.07 17.55
N GLN A 146 -44.53 -38.97 18.16
CA GLN A 146 -43.27 -38.63 18.83
C GLN A 146 -42.13 -38.30 17.82
N LYS A 147 -42.08 -38.96 16.67
CA LYS A 147 -41.13 -38.68 15.56
C LYS A 147 -41.47 -37.36 14.87
N TYR A 148 -42.75 -37.05 14.70
CA TYR A 148 -43.21 -35.79 14.13
C TYR A 148 -43.02 -34.63 15.11
N SER A 149 -43.27 -34.83 16.41
CA SER A 149 -43.00 -33.81 17.42
C SER A 149 -41.51 -33.51 17.54
N SER A 150 -40.65 -34.53 17.52
CA SER A 150 -39.19 -34.36 17.48
C SER A 150 -38.71 -33.71 16.18
N TYR A 151 -39.22 -34.13 15.02
CA TYR A 151 -38.94 -33.45 13.74
C TYR A 151 -39.37 -31.97 13.76
N LYS A 152 -40.57 -31.67 14.26
CA LYS A 152 -41.08 -30.30 14.36
C LYS A 152 -40.25 -29.45 15.33
N GLN A 153 -39.84 -30.03 16.46
CA GLN A 153 -38.93 -29.37 17.40
C GLN A 153 -37.56 -29.09 16.76
N ALA A 154 -36.98 -30.07 16.06
CA ALA A 154 -35.72 -29.89 15.34
C ALA A 154 -35.82 -28.83 14.23
N LYS A 155 -36.88 -28.89 13.40
CA LYS A 155 -37.15 -27.90 12.35
C LYS A 155 -37.29 -26.50 12.93
N ASN A 156 -38.10 -26.32 13.98
CA ASN A 156 -38.26 -25.03 14.64
C ASN A 156 -36.94 -24.54 15.24
N ALA A 157 -36.16 -25.43 15.88
CA ALA A 157 -34.85 -25.08 16.44
C ALA A 157 -33.86 -24.63 15.35
N VAL A 158 -33.87 -25.26 14.17
CA VAL A 158 -33.07 -24.84 13.01
C VAL A 158 -33.52 -23.49 12.47
N GLU A 159 -34.83 -23.30 12.28
CA GLU A 159 -35.38 -22.01 11.80
C GLU A 159 -35.09 -20.86 12.77
N ASP A 160 -35.22 -21.09 14.07
CA ASP A 160 -34.92 -20.09 15.10
C ASP A 160 -33.41 -19.81 15.18
N SER A 161 -32.57 -20.84 15.02
CA SER A 161 -31.11 -20.68 14.94
C SER A 161 -30.70 -19.91 13.69
N MET A 162 -31.32 -20.15 12.53
CA MET A 162 -31.05 -19.37 11.30
C MET A 162 -31.42 -17.89 11.48
N LYS A 163 -32.58 -17.60 12.07
CA LYS A 163 -32.96 -16.21 12.39
C LYS A 163 -31.97 -15.54 13.33
N ALA A 164 -31.49 -16.25 14.35
CA ALA A 164 -30.48 -15.75 15.28
C ALA A 164 -29.14 -15.47 14.57
N LEU A 165 -28.67 -16.39 13.72
CA LEU A 165 -27.43 -16.23 12.96
C LEU A 165 -27.51 -15.06 11.96
N ILE A 166 -28.63 -14.89 11.26
CA ILE A 166 -28.85 -13.74 10.36
C ILE A 166 -28.81 -12.43 11.15
N LYS A 167 -29.38 -12.39 12.36
CA LYS A 167 -29.31 -11.20 13.21
C LYS A 167 -27.86 -10.88 13.61
N ILE A 168 -27.11 -11.88 14.06
CA ILE A 168 -25.69 -11.71 14.43
C ILE A 168 -24.86 -11.23 13.22
N LEU A 169 -25.11 -11.77 12.03
CA LEU A 169 -24.44 -11.35 10.81
C LEU A 169 -24.70 -9.87 10.50
N LYS A 170 -25.95 -9.41 10.60
CA LYS A 170 -26.31 -7.99 10.43
C LYS A 170 -25.66 -7.09 11.48
N ASP A 171 -25.58 -7.55 12.73
CA ASP A 171 -24.90 -6.81 13.80
C ASP A 171 -23.40 -6.67 13.48
N PHE A 172 -22.75 -7.70 12.93
CA PHE A 172 -21.35 -7.62 12.47
C PHE A 172 -21.17 -6.71 11.26
N ASP A 173 -22.05 -6.76 10.25
CA ASP A 173 -22.01 -5.84 9.11
C ASP A 173 -22.08 -4.38 9.58
N THR A 174 -23.00 -4.08 10.50
CA THR A 174 -23.19 -2.73 11.06
C THR A 174 -21.94 -2.26 11.83
N GLN A 175 -21.31 -3.14 12.60
CA GLN A 175 -20.07 -2.80 13.33
C GLN A 175 -18.90 -2.54 12.38
N ILE A 176 -18.75 -3.34 11.32
CA ILE A 176 -17.70 -3.16 10.31
C ILE A 176 -17.91 -1.84 9.55
N GLU A 177 -19.15 -1.53 9.15
CA GLU A 177 -19.49 -0.30 8.44
C GLU A 177 -19.30 0.95 9.32
N ASN A 178 -19.74 0.90 10.58
CA ASN A 178 -19.51 1.99 11.54
C ASN A 178 -18.02 2.22 11.81
N PHE A 179 -17.22 1.15 11.90
CA PHE A 179 -15.78 1.27 12.05
C PHE A 179 -15.14 1.90 10.81
N ALA A 180 -15.49 1.43 9.60
CA ALA A 180 -14.95 1.95 8.34
C ALA A 180 -15.26 3.44 8.18
N THR A 181 -16.53 3.83 8.34
CA THR A 181 -16.98 5.23 8.24
C THR A 181 -16.31 6.13 9.29
N THR A 182 -16.22 5.68 10.54
CA THR A 182 -15.51 6.44 11.60
C THR A 182 -14.03 6.58 11.26
N ASN A 183 -13.38 5.52 10.78
CA ASN A 183 -11.97 5.54 10.43
C ASN A 183 -11.69 6.48 9.25
N GLU A 184 -12.59 6.56 8.28
CA GLU A 184 -12.51 7.53 7.17
C GLU A 184 -12.65 8.97 7.65
N VAL A 185 -13.63 9.26 8.51
CA VAL A 185 -13.83 10.61 9.08
C VAL A 185 -12.62 11.04 9.91
N LEU A 186 -12.09 10.14 10.74
CA LEU A 186 -10.97 10.43 11.63
C LEU A 186 -9.62 10.57 10.92
N ASN A 187 -9.37 9.78 9.87
CA ASN A 187 -8.17 9.92 9.05
C ASN A 187 -8.31 11.01 7.96
N GLY A 188 -9.53 11.51 7.76
CA GLY A 188 -9.83 12.62 6.87
C GLY A 188 -9.50 14.00 7.47
N PRO A 189 -9.88 15.08 6.77
CA PRO A 189 -9.59 16.45 7.21
C PRO A 189 -10.45 16.91 8.40
N GLN A 190 -11.58 16.24 8.66
CA GLN A 190 -12.59 16.68 9.63
C GLN A 190 -12.04 16.86 11.05
N LEU A 191 -11.19 15.94 11.49
CA LEU A 191 -10.57 16.03 12.82
C LEU A 191 -9.71 17.30 12.94
N MET A 192 -8.93 17.63 11.90
CA MET A 192 -8.12 18.84 11.89
C MET A 192 -8.98 20.09 11.86
N THR A 193 -10.14 20.07 11.20
CA THR A 193 -11.12 21.16 11.25
C THR A 193 -11.63 21.38 12.67
N TRP A 194 -12.01 20.32 13.39
CA TRP A 194 -12.42 20.44 14.80
C TRP A 194 -11.28 20.96 15.69
N VAL A 195 -10.06 20.44 15.52
CA VAL A 195 -8.90 20.92 16.29
C VAL A 195 -8.69 22.41 16.06
N GLN A 196 -8.78 22.89 14.81
CA GLN A 196 -8.65 24.31 14.50
C GLN A 196 -9.77 25.15 15.12
N GLU A 197 -11.03 24.74 14.95
CA GLU A 197 -12.22 25.43 15.47
C GLU A 197 -12.17 25.61 16.99
N PHE A 198 -11.69 24.61 17.74
CA PHE A 198 -11.62 24.63 19.20
C PHE A 198 -10.23 25.01 19.77
N SER A 199 -9.27 25.38 18.91
CA SER A 199 -7.93 25.82 19.33
C SER A 199 -7.79 27.33 19.50
N GLY A 200 -8.75 28.12 19.00
CA GLY A 200 -8.75 29.58 19.14
C GLY A 200 -8.92 30.02 20.60
N THR A 201 -8.14 31.03 21.00
CA THR A 201 -8.42 31.79 22.22
C THR A 201 -9.58 32.74 21.92
N SER A 202 -10.72 32.57 22.60
CA SER A 202 -11.76 33.62 22.62
C SER A 202 -11.21 34.81 23.41
N GLU A 203 -10.36 35.62 22.79
CA GLU A 203 -9.90 36.91 23.32
C GLU A 203 -10.84 38.07 22.92
N ASP A 204 -11.79 37.81 22.01
CA ASP A 204 -12.76 38.81 21.57
C ASP A 204 -14.07 38.70 22.39
N ASP A 205 -14.40 39.79 23.08
CA ASP A 205 -15.63 40.13 23.81
C ASP A 205 -15.84 39.58 25.25
N GLU A 206 -14.93 39.90 26.18
CA GLU A 206 -15.28 40.00 27.62
C GLU A 206 -16.01 41.32 27.95
N SER A 207 -17.02 41.72 27.17
CA SER A 207 -17.95 42.74 27.66
C SER A 207 -18.91 42.07 28.64
N SER A 208 -18.94 42.50 29.91
CA SER A 208 -19.84 41.86 30.87
C SER A 208 -21.28 41.97 30.37
N ILE A 209 -21.98 40.83 30.30
CA ILE A 209 -23.33 40.71 29.74
C ILE A 209 -24.28 41.69 30.45
N PHE A 210 -24.01 41.96 31.72
CA PHE A 210 -24.82 42.78 32.59
C PHE A 210 -24.37 44.25 32.72
N GLU A 211 -23.25 44.68 32.13
CA GLU A 211 -22.79 46.09 32.20
C GLU A 211 -23.91 47.06 31.78
N HIS A 212 -24.66 46.73 30.72
CA HIS A 212 -25.72 47.58 30.16
C HIS A 212 -26.95 47.75 31.08
N ILE A 213 -27.15 46.86 32.06
CA ILE A 213 -28.30 46.84 32.97
C ILE A 213 -27.89 47.28 34.39
N LYS A 214 -26.59 47.31 34.67
CA LYS A 214 -25.98 47.63 35.96
C LYS A 214 -26.42 48.99 36.51
N GLU A 215 -26.43 50.03 35.66
CA GLU A 215 -26.84 51.38 36.06
C GLU A 215 -28.35 51.44 36.42
N PHE A 216 -29.21 50.80 35.62
CA PHE A 216 -30.65 50.73 35.89
C PHE A 216 -30.96 50.02 37.21
N MET A 217 -30.32 48.87 37.46
CA MET A 217 -30.55 48.10 38.68
C MET A 217 -29.99 48.77 39.93
N THR A 218 -28.89 49.52 39.79
CA THR A 218 -28.33 50.33 40.87
C THR A 218 -29.29 51.44 41.25
N ASN A 219 -29.86 52.13 40.26
CA ASN A 219 -30.85 53.19 40.46
C ASN A 219 -32.18 52.67 41.04
N ALA A 220 -32.53 51.40 40.80
CA ALA A 220 -33.72 50.74 41.36
C ALA A 220 -33.52 50.18 42.78
N GLY A 221 -32.32 50.32 43.39
CA GLY A 221 -32.00 49.80 44.72
C GLY A 221 -31.84 48.28 44.80
N GLN A 222 -31.63 47.59 43.67
CA GLN A 222 -31.51 46.13 43.55
C GLN A 222 -30.05 45.65 43.49
N SER A 223 -29.17 46.17 44.36
CA SER A 223 -27.73 45.86 44.33
C SER A 223 -27.39 44.39 44.60
N SER A 224 -28.22 43.68 45.39
CA SER A 224 -28.06 42.24 45.63
C SER A 224 -28.28 41.41 44.37
N MET A 225 -29.19 41.83 43.49
CA MET A 225 -29.48 41.13 42.24
C MET A 225 -28.38 41.36 41.20
N ILE A 226 -27.72 42.53 41.21
CA ILE A 226 -26.51 42.78 40.41
C ILE A 226 -25.40 41.79 40.79
N SER A 227 -25.13 41.64 42.09
CA SER A 227 -24.11 40.70 42.57
C SER A 227 -24.43 39.24 42.22
N GLN A 228 -25.71 38.85 42.22
CA GLN A 228 -26.14 37.53 41.77
C GLN A 228 -25.95 37.34 40.26
N CYS A 229 -26.23 38.36 39.45
CA CYS A 229 -26.00 38.33 38.01
C CYS A 229 -24.50 38.24 37.68
N GLU A 230 -23.66 39.05 38.34
CA GLU A 230 -22.19 39.00 38.19
C GLU A 230 -21.63 37.63 38.61
N GLN A 231 -22.14 37.05 39.71
CA GLN A 231 -21.75 35.71 40.15
C GLN A 231 -22.17 34.62 39.15
N ALA A 232 -23.40 34.69 38.62
CA ALA A 232 -23.89 33.75 37.62
C ALA A 232 -23.11 33.85 36.30
N GLU A 233 -22.70 35.06 35.92
CA GLU A 233 -21.83 35.31 34.77
C GLU A 233 -20.45 34.68 34.96
N VAL A 234 -19.83 34.85 36.13
CA VAL A 234 -18.55 34.21 36.48
C VAL A 234 -18.67 32.68 36.44
N GLU A 235 -19.74 32.10 37.00
CA GLU A 235 -19.98 30.66 36.97
C GLU A 235 -20.20 30.13 35.54
N LEU A 236 -20.93 30.88 34.70
CA LEU A 236 -21.14 30.54 33.29
C LEU A 236 -19.80 30.57 32.52
N ASN A 237 -19.02 31.64 32.66
CA ASN A 237 -17.72 31.78 32.03
C ASN A 237 -16.76 30.67 32.47
N GLN A 238 -16.75 30.33 33.77
CA GLN A 238 -15.97 29.21 34.29
C GLN A 238 -16.42 27.87 33.68
N SER A 239 -17.73 27.64 33.56
CA SER A 239 -18.27 26.41 32.94
C SER A 239 -17.93 26.33 31.45
N MET A 240 -18.00 27.45 30.72
CA MET A 240 -17.60 27.52 29.31
C MET A 240 -16.10 27.25 29.13
N GLN A 241 -15.24 27.82 29.99
CA GLN A 241 -13.80 27.55 29.99
C GLN A 241 -13.50 26.07 30.30
N GLN A 242 -14.19 25.48 31.26
CA GLN A 242 -14.06 24.05 31.58
C GLN A 242 -14.52 23.17 30.42
N MET A 243 -15.65 23.49 29.78
CA MET A 243 -16.15 22.77 28.62
C MET A 243 -15.16 22.84 27.46
N SER A 244 -14.64 24.03 27.15
CA SER A 244 -13.61 24.24 26.13
C SER A 244 -12.34 23.42 26.42
N ALA A 245 -11.87 23.42 27.67
CA ALA A 245 -10.72 22.62 28.09
C ALA A 245 -10.97 21.11 27.94
N LEU A 246 -12.16 20.62 28.30
CA LEU A 246 -12.54 19.21 28.12
C LEU A 246 -12.64 18.82 26.65
N VAL A 247 -13.25 19.67 25.80
CA VAL A 247 -13.34 19.44 24.35
C VAL A 247 -11.95 19.37 23.75
N ARG A 248 -11.07 20.31 24.08
CA ARG A 248 -9.67 20.30 23.65
C ARG A 248 -8.95 19.03 24.10
N GLY A 249 -9.11 18.62 25.36
CA GLY A 249 -8.55 17.36 25.87
C GLY A 249 -9.08 16.12 25.13
N CYS A 250 -10.37 16.09 24.78
CA CYS A 250 -10.95 15.01 23.99
C CYS A 250 -10.39 14.98 22.56
N LEU A 251 -10.24 16.14 21.92
CA LEU A 251 -9.66 16.26 20.58
C LEU A 251 -8.18 15.89 20.57
N GLU A 252 -7.43 16.22 21.63
CA GLU A 252 -6.04 15.80 21.82
C GLU A 252 -5.93 14.27 21.95
N LEU A 253 -6.80 13.63 22.74
CA LEU A 253 -6.84 12.17 22.87
C LEU A 253 -7.23 11.50 21.55
N LEU A 254 -8.21 12.06 20.84
CA LEU A 254 -8.64 11.55 19.53
C LEU A 254 -7.52 11.67 18.49
N SER A 255 -6.78 12.79 18.50
CA SER A 255 -5.61 13.01 17.64
C SER A 255 -4.48 12.02 17.97
N GLN A 256 -4.27 11.72 19.25
CA GLN A 256 -3.31 10.69 19.67
C GLN A 256 -3.75 9.30 19.20
N TYR A 257 -5.03 8.96 19.34
CA TYR A 257 -5.57 7.69 18.85
C TYR A 257 -5.37 7.54 17.33
N VAL A 258 -5.69 8.57 16.54
CA VAL A 258 -5.49 8.56 15.08
C VAL A 258 -4.01 8.43 14.72
N ALA A 259 -3.13 9.12 15.44
CA ALA A 259 -1.69 8.99 15.21
C ALA A 259 -1.16 7.58 15.52
N ILE A 260 -1.74 6.88 16.49
CA ILE A 260 -1.41 5.49 16.83
C ILE A 260 -2.02 4.52 15.83
N SER A 261 -3.28 4.71 15.44
CA SER A 261 -4.00 3.82 14.50
C SER A 261 -3.36 3.80 13.13
N GLN A 262 -2.66 4.87 12.74
CA GLN A 262 -1.86 4.93 11.52
C GLN A 262 -0.68 3.95 11.47
N TYR A 263 -0.30 3.32 12.58
CA TYR A 263 0.70 2.24 12.62
C TYR A 263 0.07 0.84 12.67
N TYR A 264 -1.26 0.75 12.69
CA TYR A 264 -1.96 -0.52 12.81
C TYR A 264 -1.94 -1.26 11.46
N PRO A 265 -1.43 -2.51 11.40
CA PRO A 265 -1.31 -3.25 10.14
C PRO A 265 -2.68 -3.56 9.50
N GLN A 266 -2.81 -3.38 8.18
CA GLN A 266 -4.03 -3.70 7.45
C GLN A 266 -4.42 -5.18 7.59
N SER A 267 -3.46 -6.11 7.58
CA SER A 267 -3.75 -7.53 7.78
C SER A 267 -4.48 -7.78 9.10
N ARG A 268 -4.17 -7.03 10.18
CA ARG A 268 -4.84 -7.19 11.47
C ARG A 268 -6.29 -6.71 11.43
N THR A 269 -6.62 -5.75 10.58
CA THR A 269 -8.01 -5.35 10.32
C THR A 269 -8.74 -6.35 9.44
N GLU A 270 -8.10 -6.87 8.38
CA GLU A 270 -8.70 -7.85 7.46
C GLU A 270 -8.97 -9.20 8.13
N TYR A 271 -8.02 -9.67 8.94
CA TYR A 271 -8.13 -10.90 9.71
C TYR A 271 -8.70 -10.67 11.11
N HIS A 272 -9.29 -9.49 11.38
CA HIS A 272 -9.92 -9.22 12.66
C HIS A 272 -11.04 -10.22 12.93
N ARG A 273 -11.17 -10.66 14.19
CA ARG A 273 -12.13 -11.68 14.64
C ARG A 273 -13.54 -11.45 14.07
N ILE A 274 -14.07 -10.23 14.16
CA ILE A 274 -15.42 -9.89 13.67
C ILE A 274 -15.55 -10.10 12.16
N VAL A 275 -14.53 -9.69 11.38
CA VAL A 275 -14.52 -9.84 9.92
C VAL A 275 -14.47 -11.32 9.53
N MET A 276 -13.60 -12.09 10.20
CA MET A 276 -13.49 -13.53 9.97
C MET A 276 -14.75 -14.29 10.38
N PHE A 277 -15.35 -13.95 11.53
CA PHE A 277 -16.61 -14.57 11.97
C PHE A 277 -17.77 -14.22 11.05
N ARG A 278 -17.86 -12.98 10.59
CA ARG A 278 -18.82 -12.59 9.56
C ARG A 278 -18.66 -13.42 8.28
N LYS A 279 -17.42 -13.58 7.78
CA LYS A 279 -17.11 -14.41 6.61
C LYS A 279 -17.54 -15.87 6.81
N TYR A 280 -17.23 -16.44 7.95
CA TYR A 280 -17.56 -17.83 8.30
C TYR A 280 -19.06 -18.05 8.47
N LEU A 281 -19.76 -17.12 9.11
CA LEU A 281 -21.21 -17.17 9.27
C LEU A 281 -21.94 -17.02 7.93
N ALA A 282 -21.46 -16.15 7.05
CA ALA A 282 -22.00 -16.01 5.69
C ALA A 282 -21.86 -17.35 4.92
N ALA A 283 -20.67 -17.95 4.93
CA ALA A 283 -20.43 -19.25 4.30
C ALA A 283 -21.31 -20.37 4.89
N ALA A 284 -21.52 -20.38 6.21
CA ALA A 284 -22.41 -21.32 6.85
C ALA A 284 -23.88 -21.09 6.42
N LEU A 285 -24.33 -19.84 6.25
CA LEU A 285 -25.70 -19.52 5.83
C LEU A 285 -25.98 -19.85 4.37
N ASP A 286 -24.97 -19.77 3.50
CA ASP A 286 -25.09 -20.05 2.05
C ASP A 286 -25.27 -21.53 1.71
N THR A 287 -25.04 -22.44 2.67
CA THR A 287 -25.15 -23.89 2.45
C THR A 287 -25.97 -24.60 3.52
N ASP A 288 -26.79 -25.56 3.10
CA ASP A 288 -27.60 -26.43 3.99
C ASP A 288 -26.85 -27.71 4.40
N LEU A 289 -25.55 -27.81 4.05
CA LEU A 289 -24.74 -28.99 4.31
C LEU A 289 -24.15 -28.95 5.73
N PRO A 290 -24.38 -29.99 6.56
CA PRO A 290 -23.85 -30.05 7.93
C PRO A 290 -22.32 -30.12 7.97
N GLU A 291 -21.66 -30.55 6.90
CA GLU A 291 -20.21 -30.57 6.79
C GLU A 291 -19.59 -29.15 6.81
N VAL A 292 -20.24 -28.18 6.17
CA VAL A 292 -19.78 -26.78 6.14
C VAL A 292 -19.86 -26.16 7.54
N CYS A 293 -20.93 -26.45 8.30
CA CYS A 293 -21.04 -26.05 9.70
C CYS A 293 -19.95 -26.67 10.59
N ARG A 294 -19.48 -27.89 10.28
CA ARG A 294 -18.37 -28.54 10.99
C ARG A 294 -17.03 -27.90 10.63
N GLU A 295 -16.81 -27.63 9.34
CA GLU A 295 -15.60 -26.98 8.85
C GLU A 295 -15.45 -25.56 9.41
N VAL A 296 -16.52 -24.75 9.33
CA VAL A 296 -16.58 -23.40 9.91
C VAL A 296 -16.27 -23.42 11.41
N SER A 297 -16.79 -24.39 12.16
CA SER A 297 -16.46 -24.50 13.58
C SER A 297 -15.02 -24.90 13.86
N ASN A 298 -14.42 -25.73 13.01
CA ASN A 298 -13.00 -26.09 13.14
C ASN A 298 -12.13 -24.87 12.82
N GLN A 299 -12.48 -24.10 11.78
CA GLN A 299 -11.83 -22.84 11.44
C GLN A 299 -11.96 -21.79 12.56
N LEU A 300 -13.12 -21.72 13.23
CA LEU A 300 -13.36 -20.87 14.41
C LEU A 300 -12.44 -21.24 15.57
N ALA A 301 -12.37 -22.55 15.90
CA ALA A 301 -11.52 -23.06 16.97
C ALA A 301 -10.03 -22.82 16.67
N ALA A 302 -9.63 -22.98 15.40
CA ALA A 302 -8.28 -22.72 14.93
C ALA A 302 -7.90 -21.23 15.04
N LEU A 303 -8.79 -20.30 14.67
CA LEU A 303 -8.55 -18.86 14.84
C LEU A 303 -8.37 -18.47 16.30
N ILE A 304 -9.23 -18.99 17.19
CA ILE A 304 -9.13 -18.71 18.63
C ILE A 304 -7.81 -19.26 19.20
N ALA A 305 -7.39 -20.44 18.75
CA ALA A 305 -6.11 -21.03 19.15
C ALA A 305 -4.90 -20.28 18.57
N ALA A 306 -5.00 -19.78 17.33
CA ALA A 306 -3.93 -19.04 16.66
C ALA A 306 -3.70 -17.65 17.27
N ASP A 307 -4.76 -16.96 17.69
CA ASP A 307 -4.65 -15.66 18.37
C ASP A 307 -3.92 -15.76 19.72
N ALA A 308 -4.08 -16.87 20.45
CA ALA A 308 -3.34 -17.14 21.67
C ALA A 308 -1.83 -17.39 21.44
N GLY A 309 -1.39 -17.55 20.19
CA GLY A 309 0.00 -17.82 19.79
C GLY A 309 0.55 -16.87 18.73
N ALA A 310 -0.05 -15.70 18.52
CA ALA A 310 0.35 -14.77 17.48
C ALA A 310 1.67 -14.05 17.82
N GLY A 311 2.79 -14.64 17.41
CA GLY A 311 4.15 -14.13 17.62
C GLY A 311 4.81 -14.70 18.86
N ASP A 312 6.15 -14.72 18.86
CA ASP A 312 6.91 -15.18 20.03
C ASP A 312 6.77 -14.13 21.16
N PRO A 313 6.12 -14.45 22.30
CA PRO A 313 5.89 -13.47 23.36
C PRO A 313 7.20 -12.91 23.93
N GLN A 314 8.30 -13.67 23.86
CA GLN A 314 9.62 -13.20 24.28
C GLN A 314 10.16 -12.13 23.31
N GLN A 315 9.95 -12.30 21.99
CA GLN A 315 10.35 -11.32 20.98
C GLN A 315 9.53 -10.04 21.08
N ILE A 316 8.21 -10.15 21.32
CA ILE A 316 7.32 -9.01 21.54
C ILE A 316 7.76 -8.22 22.78
N ALA A 317 8.02 -8.90 23.90
CA ALA A 317 8.49 -8.25 25.13
C ALA A 317 9.86 -7.58 24.95
N ALA A 318 10.81 -8.26 24.28
CA ALA A 318 12.14 -7.72 24.01
C ALA A 318 12.09 -6.48 23.10
N TYR A 319 11.27 -6.52 22.04
CA TYR A 319 11.08 -5.37 21.15
C TYR A 319 10.42 -4.19 21.88
N ASN A 320 9.44 -4.44 22.76
CA ASN A 320 8.84 -3.40 23.60
C ASN A 320 9.88 -2.73 24.52
N TYR A 321 10.74 -3.50 25.18
CA TYR A 321 11.83 -2.94 26.01
C TYR A 321 12.78 -2.08 25.16
N ARG A 322 13.11 -2.53 23.94
CA ARG A 322 13.94 -1.76 23.03
C ARG A 322 13.29 -0.44 22.60
N LEU A 323 11.99 -0.44 22.29
CA LEU A 323 11.25 0.80 21.98
C LEU A 323 11.19 1.75 23.17
N GLN A 324 11.10 1.24 24.41
CA GLN A 324 11.15 2.06 25.62
C GLN A 324 12.50 2.75 25.78
N GLN A 325 13.60 2.03 25.49
CA GLN A 325 14.94 2.61 25.49
C GLN A 325 15.07 3.71 24.43
N ILE A 326 14.65 3.44 23.18
CA ILE A 326 14.69 4.44 22.10
C ILE A 326 13.87 5.69 22.47
N ASN A 327 12.69 5.52 23.07
CA ASN A 327 11.87 6.64 23.52
C ASN A 327 12.55 7.43 24.66
N ALA A 328 13.20 6.75 25.61
CA ALA A 328 13.96 7.42 26.67
C ALA A 328 15.14 8.23 26.11
N ASP A 329 15.90 7.65 25.18
CA ASP A 329 17.04 8.29 24.52
C ASP A 329 16.60 9.50 23.68
N ALA A 330 15.49 9.40 22.95
CA ALA A 330 14.92 10.50 22.18
C ALA A 330 14.46 11.66 23.07
N ASN A 331 13.82 11.38 24.21
CA ASN A 331 13.44 12.42 25.18
C ASN A 331 14.67 13.06 25.84
N ALA A 332 15.72 12.29 26.15
CA ALA A 332 16.97 12.83 26.66
C ALA A 332 17.64 13.78 25.65
N GLN A 333 17.61 13.42 24.36
CA GLN A 333 18.13 14.27 23.29
C GLN A 333 17.29 15.54 23.10
N LEU A 334 15.96 15.44 23.18
CA LEU A 334 15.05 16.58 23.15
C LEU A 334 15.38 17.58 24.27
N ASN A 335 15.59 17.09 25.50
CA ASN A 335 15.98 17.93 26.63
C ASN A 335 17.32 18.65 26.39
N LYS A 336 18.34 17.94 25.87
CA LYS A 336 19.62 18.57 25.48
C LYS A 336 19.45 19.65 24.42
N CYS A 337 18.59 19.44 23.43
CA CYS A 337 18.31 20.46 22.40
C CYS A 337 17.59 21.67 22.98
N MET A 338 16.65 21.48 23.93
CA MET A 338 16.01 22.58 24.64
C MET A 338 17.03 23.38 25.45
N GLU A 339 17.91 22.72 26.20
CA GLU A 339 18.99 23.38 26.97
C GLU A 339 19.91 24.20 26.06
N ARG A 340 20.31 23.65 24.90
CA ARG A 340 21.13 24.37 23.90
C ARG A 340 20.42 25.61 23.37
N LEU A 341 19.12 25.55 23.09
CA LEU A 341 18.36 26.73 22.64
C LEU A 341 18.27 27.78 23.76
N GLN A 342 18.11 27.36 25.02
CA GLN A 342 18.12 28.28 26.15
C GLN A 342 19.45 29.03 26.28
N LEU A 343 20.60 28.38 26.01
CA LEU A 343 21.91 29.03 26.00
C LEU A 343 22.05 30.11 24.91
N GLU A 344 21.36 29.98 23.78
CA GLU A 344 21.42 30.96 22.67
C GLU A 344 20.48 32.16 22.85
N GLY A 345 19.54 32.09 23.80
CA GLY A 345 18.55 33.15 24.07
C GLY A 345 17.10 32.67 24.21
N GLY A 346 16.86 31.36 24.29
CA GLY A 346 15.52 30.80 24.46
C GLY A 346 14.67 30.87 23.19
N PRO A 347 13.34 31.02 23.28
CA PRO A 347 12.45 31.02 22.11
C PRO A 347 12.76 32.18 21.14
N ASP A 348 13.23 33.31 21.65
CA ASP A 348 13.53 34.52 20.87
C ASP A 348 14.97 34.57 20.34
N ALA A 349 15.74 33.48 20.51
CA ALA A 349 17.17 33.44 20.13
C ALA A 349 17.42 33.87 18.68
N VAL A 350 16.55 33.46 17.74
CA VAL A 350 16.65 33.83 16.32
C VAL A 350 16.41 35.32 16.12
N ALA A 351 15.35 35.87 16.73
CA ALA A 351 15.01 37.29 16.62
C ALA A 351 16.14 38.17 17.18
N LEU A 352 16.64 37.84 18.39
CA LEU A 352 17.76 38.54 19.02
C LEU A 352 19.04 38.49 18.19
N ALA A 353 19.37 37.33 17.61
CA ALA A 353 20.53 37.19 16.75
C ALA A 353 20.37 37.96 15.43
N GLN A 354 19.16 37.98 14.87
CA GLN A 354 18.83 38.70 13.64
C GLN A 354 18.92 40.22 13.84
N GLU A 355 18.47 40.74 14.98
CA GLU A 355 18.63 42.15 15.35
C GLU A 355 20.11 42.54 15.46
N ALA A 356 20.91 41.73 16.18
CA ALA A 356 22.34 41.97 16.32
C ALA A 356 23.06 41.95 14.96
N TYR A 357 22.67 41.05 14.08
CA TYR A 357 23.19 40.97 12.71
C TYR A 357 22.79 42.19 11.87
N ALA A 358 21.53 42.62 11.93
CA ALA A 358 21.06 43.81 11.23
C ALA A 358 21.81 45.08 11.70
N GLN A 359 22.02 45.21 13.01
CA GLN A 359 22.81 46.30 13.60
C GLN A 359 24.27 46.28 13.13
N ALA A 360 24.90 45.10 13.06
CA ALA A 360 26.27 44.99 12.54
C ALA A 360 26.36 45.42 11.06
N LYS A 361 25.38 45.05 10.22
CA LYS A 361 25.32 45.50 8.81
C LYS A 361 25.12 47.00 8.66
N THR A 362 24.24 47.61 9.46
CA THR A 362 24.03 49.05 9.42
C THR A 362 25.28 49.81 9.89
N ASN A 363 25.97 49.31 10.91
CA ASN A 363 27.24 49.88 11.39
C ASN A 363 28.34 49.86 10.33
N ILE A 364 28.50 48.76 9.59
CA ILE A 364 29.43 48.70 8.46
C ILE A 364 29.02 49.69 7.35
N THR A 365 27.75 49.67 6.96
CA THR A 365 27.24 50.50 5.86
C THR A 365 27.39 52.00 6.17
N THR A 366 27.09 52.40 7.40
CA THR A 366 27.24 53.79 7.86
C THR A 366 28.71 54.20 7.91
N TRP A 367 29.60 53.34 8.40
CA TRP A 367 31.04 53.62 8.42
C TRP A 367 31.66 53.74 7.03
N VAL A 368 31.30 52.85 6.09
CA VAL A 368 31.77 52.90 4.70
C VAL A 368 31.33 54.20 4.02
N ARG A 369 30.11 54.69 4.29
CA ARG A 369 29.60 55.96 3.75
C ARG A 369 30.23 57.20 4.39
N ALA A 370 30.81 57.08 5.59
CA ALA A 370 31.27 58.22 6.37
C ALA A 370 32.68 58.73 6.01
N GLY A 371 33.48 57.99 5.24
CA GLY A 371 34.86 58.39 4.93
C GLY A 371 35.38 57.85 3.61
N GLU A 372 36.02 58.73 2.83
CA GLU A 372 36.75 58.37 1.62
C GLU A 372 37.94 57.46 2.00
N GLY A 373 37.98 56.25 1.44
CA GLY A 373 38.99 55.23 1.75
C GLY A 373 38.56 54.14 2.74
N ASN A 374 37.45 54.30 3.48
CA ASN A 374 36.94 53.26 4.39
C ASN A 374 36.53 51.98 3.63
N ALA A 375 36.01 52.11 2.41
CA ALA A 375 35.68 50.97 1.55
C ALA A 375 36.92 50.13 1.18
N ALA A 376 38.03 50.79 0.83
CA ALA A 376 39.29 50.13 0.49
C ALA A 376 39.95 49.48 1.73
N ALA A 377 39.87 50.13 2.89
CA ALA A 377 40.32 49.56 4.16
C ALA A 377 39.49 48.32 4.54
N LEU A 378 38.16 48.35 4.34
CA LEU A 378 37.29 47.19 4.55
C LEU A 378 37.66 46.04 3.63
N GLU A 379 37.89 46.32 2.34
CA GLU A 379 38.27 45.33 1.35
C GLU A 379 39.58 44.62 1.73
N GLY A 380 40.62 45.35 2.15
CA GLY A 380 41.88 44.76 2.61
C GLY A 380 41.71 43.84 3.83
N VAL A 381 40.90 44.27 4.81
CA VAL A 381 40.55 43.47 5.99
C VAL A 381 39.79 42.20 5.60
N VAL A 382 38.77 42.31 4.75
CA VAL A 382 37.94 41.19 4.32
C VAL A 382 38.76 40.18 3.50
N ILE A 383 39.69 40.63 2.66
CA ILE A 383 40.65 39.74 1.96
C ILE A 383 41.46 38.91 2.96
N GLY A 384 41.98 39.53 4.03
CA GLY A 384 42.69 38.83 5.09
C GLY A 384 41.82 37.81 5.83
N MET A 385 40.58 38.20 6.17
CA MET A 385 39.62 37.32 6.84
C MET A 385 39.22 36.12 5.96
N LEU A 386 38.97 36.35 4.67
CA LEU A 386 38.65 35.30 3.69
C LEU A 386 39.83 34.34 3.48
N CYS A 387 41.07 34.85 3.49
CA CYS A 387 42.26 34.01 3.38
C CYS A 387 42.41 33.07 4.59
N SER A 388 42.27 33.61 5.81
CA SER A 388 42.26 32.83 7.05
C SER A 388 41.11 31.81 7.08
N LEU A 389 39.93 32.20 6.62
CA LEU A 389 38.77 31.30 6.52
C LEU A 389 39.02 30.18 5.52
N ASN A 390 39.60 30.48 4.35
CA ASN A 390 39.91 29.46 3.35
C ASN A 390 40.94 28.44 3.87
N ARG A 391 41.94 28.89 4.63
CA ARG A 391 42.88 27.99 5.31
C ARG A 391 42.18 27.05 6.29
N ARG A 392 41.24 27.58 7.09
CA ARG A 392 40.42 26.75 8.00
C ARG A 392 39.57 25.74 7.24
N PHE A 393 39.01 26.14 6.11
CA PHE A 393 38.25 25.26 5.23
C PHE A 393 39.12 24.13 4.68
N LEU A 394 40.30 24.46 4.14
CA LEU A 394 41.28 23.47 3.63
C LEU A 394 41.72 22.48 4.71
N MET A 395 41.93 22.93 5.94
CA MET A 395 42.24 22.03 7.06
C MET A 395 41.11 21.04 7.33
N LEU A 396 39.86 21.50 7.27
CA LEU A 396 38.69 20.65 7.46
C LEU A 396 38.52 19.66 6.28
N GLU A 397 38.69 20.13 5.05
CA GLU A 397 38.62 19.29 3.85
C GLU A 397 39.72 18.22 3.82
N THR A 398 40.94 18.58 4.21
CA THR A 398 42.06 17.62 4.34
C THR A 398 41.78 16.59 5.42
N GLY A 399 41.21 17.02 6.56
CA GLY A 399 40.74 16.13 7.62
C GLY A 399 39.68 15.15 7.10
N ALA A 400 38.67 15.65 6.37
CA ALA A 400 37.62 14.85 5.77
C ALA A 400 38.17 13.86 4.73
N GLN A 401 39.11 14.29 3.89
CA GLN A 401 39.77 13.43 2.90
C GLN A 401 40.54 12.29 3.59
N SER A 402 41.24 12.58 4.69
CA SER A 402 42.00 11.58 5.45
C SER A 402 41.12 10.59 6.21
N ALA A 403 39.90 10.99 6.58
CA ALA A 403 38.94 10.13 7.28
C ALA A 403 38.37 9.02 6.38
N GLY A 404 38.28 9.24 5.05
CA GLY A 404 37.80 8.24 4.09
C GLY A 404 36.43 7.67 4.46
N ASP A 405 36.35 6.34 4.58
CA ASP A 405 35.10 5.63 4.94
C ASP A 405 34.57 5.98 6.34
N CYS A 406 35.43 6.46 7.25
CA CYS A 406 35.05 6.89 8.59
C CYS A 406 34.42 8.29 8.60
N LEU A 407 34.36 8.99 7.47
CA LEU A 407 33.80 10.34 7.37
C LEU A 407 32.33 10.41 7.82
N VAL A 408 31.58 9.32 7.62
CA VAL A 408 30.18 9.21 8.07
C VAL A 408 30.02 9.42 9.58
N ASP A 409 31.04 9.01 10.36
CA ASP A 409 31.04 9.06 11.82
C ASP A 409 31.92 10.23 12.36
N LEU A 410 32.47 11.07 11.48
CA LEU A 410 33.32 12.19 11.86
C LEU A 410 32.49 13.31 12.51
N THR A 411 32.76 13.57 13.79
CA THR A 411 32.10 14.62 14.56
C THR A 411 33.10 15.63 15.12
N SER A 412 32.64 16.87 15.26
CA SER A 412 33.37 17.98 15.87
C SER A 412 33.49 17.79 17.39
N ARG A 413 34.32 18.60 18.04
CA ARG A 413 34.45 18.59 19.51
C ARG A 413 33.13 18.86 20.24
N GLU A 414 32.21 19.57 19.59
CA GLU A 414 30.89 19.93 20.12
C GLU A 414 29.82 18.86 19.81
N GLY A 415 30.24 17.77 19.15
CA GLY A 415 29.39 16.65 18.73
C GLY A 415 28.61 16.92 17.45
N GLU A 416 28.95 17.95 16.70
CA GLU A 416 28.31 18.27 15.41
C GLU A 416 28.88 17.40 14.30
N TRP A 417 28.07 17.09 13.29
CA TRP A 417 28.57 16.32 12.16
C TRP A 417 29.45 17.20 11.27
N PHE A 418 30.50 16.64 10.66
CA PHE A 418 31.47 17.42 9.88
C PHE A 418 30.82 18.30 8.78
N LEU A 419 29.70 17.85 8.21
CA LEU A 419 28.96 18.60 7.18
C LEU A 419 28.40 19.92 7.71
N ASP A 420 27.94 19.95 8.97
CA ASP A 420 27.44 21.16 9.61
C ASP A 420 28.57 22.20 9.74
N ASP A 421 29.78 21.75 10.14
CA ASP A 421 30.96 22.60 10.23
C ASP A 421 31.39 23.14 8.85
N MET A 422 31.40 22.28 7.83
CA MET A 422 31.69 22.70 6.45
C MET A 422 30.67 23.73 5.95
N ASN A 423 29.38 23.48 6.17
CA ASN A 423 28.35 24.43 5.78
C ASN A 423 28.49 25.76 6.53
N ALA A 424 28.75 25.74 7.84
CA ALA A 424 28.93 26.94 8.66
C ALA A 424 30.12 27.81 8.21
N LEU A 425 31.26 27.19 7.87
CA LEU A 425 32.40 27.93 7.32
C LEU A 425 32.10 28.49 5.92
N SER A 426 31.37 27.73 5.10
CA SER A 426 30.98 28.15 3.75
C SER A 426 30.03 29.35 3.79
N VAL A 427 29.05 29.37 4.70
CA VAL A 427 28.12 30.49 4.89
C VAL A 427 28.88 31.75 5.32
N GLN A 428 29.86 31.61 6.22
CA GLN A 428 30.73 32.72 6.61
C GLN A 428 31.53 33.28 5.42
N ALA A 429 32.00 32.44 4.50
CA ALA A 429 32.69 32.89 3.29
C ALA A 429 31.76 33.75 2.40
N VAL A 430 30.54 33.29 2.17
CA VAL A 430 29.53 34.02 1.36
C VAL A 430 29.15 35.34 2.03
N GLU A 431 28.99 35.36 3.35
CA GLU A 431 28.68 36.59 4.09
C GLU A 431 29.81 37.62 3.98
N LEU A 432 31.07 37.21 4.15
CA LEU A 432 32.23 38.10 4.00
C LEU A 432 32.36 38.62 2.55
N LEU A 433 32.11 37.78 1.55
CA LEU A 433 32.07 38.21 0.15
C LEU A 433 30.97 39.25 -0.11
N SER A 434 29.85 39.18 0.60
CA SER A 434 28.74 40.14 0.45
C SER A 434 29.11 41.58 0.86
N LEU A 435 30.19 41.75 1.64
CA LEU A 435 30.70 43.07 2.04
C LEU A 435 31.55 43.76 0.97
N LEU A 436 31.97 43.01 -0.05
CA LEU A 436 32.81 43.52 -1.12
C LEU A 436 31.95 44.08 -2.26
N PRO A 437 32.38 45.17 -2.93
CA PRO A 437 31.68 45.73 -4.09
C PRO A 437 31.91 44.86 -5.35
N LEU A 438 31.45 43.61 -5.32
CA LEU A 438 31.69 42.62 -6.37
C LEU A 438 30.75 42.80 -7.56
N GLN A 439 29.56 43.38 -7.38
CA GLN A 439 28.62 43.66 -8.47
C GLN A 439 29.13 44.74 -9.44
N ALA A 440 29.82 45.76 -8.92
CA ALA A 440 30.47 46.78 -9.75
C ALA A 440 31.68 46.21 -10.51
N ALA A 441 32.40 45.25 -9.91
CA ALA A 441 33.55 44.60 -10.52
C ALA A 441 33.18 43.48 -11.51
N ALA A 442 32.04 42.82 -11.31
CA ALA A 442 31.50 41.83 -12.24
C ALA A 442 31.14 42.42 -13.61
N ALA A 443 30.86 43.73 -13.67
CA ALA A 443 30.67 44.44 -14.94
C ALA A 443 31.97 44.65 -15.73
N GLU A 444 33.13 44.54 -15.09
CA GLU A 444 34.45 44.76 -15.68
C GLU A 444 35.22 43.46 -15.96
N ASP A 445 34.97 42.38 -15.21
CA ASP A 445 35.66 41.09 -15.35
C ASP A 445 34.68 39.90 -15.19
N GLU A 446 34.35 39.23 -16.30
CA GLU A 446 33.50 38.03 -16.31
C GLU A 446 34.06 36.89 -15.45
N ALA A 447 35.39 36.77 -15.33
CA ALA A 447 36.03 35.74 -14.53
C ALA A 447 35.80 35.97 -13.02
N ALA A 448 35.70 37.23 -12.59
CA ALA A 448 35.37 37.59 -11.21
C ALA A 448 33.93 37.23 -10.85
N SER A 449 32.98 37.49 -11.76
CA SER A 449 31.59 37.07 -11.56
C SER A 449 31.46 35.56 -11.48
N ALA A 450 32.09 34.82 -12.40
CA ALA A 450 32.04 33.36 -12.43
C ALA A 450 32.64 32.72 -11.18
N ALA A 451 33.75 33.24 -10.65
CA ALA A 451 34.39 32.73 -9.44
C ALA A 451 33.53 32.97 -8.18
N VAL A 452 32.88 34.12 -8.07
CA VAL A 452 31.98 34.43 -6.94
C VAL A 452 30.72 33.55 -6.99
N GLU A 453 30.13 33.36 -8.16
CA GLU A 453 29.01 32.43 -8.33
C GLU A 453 29.42 30.97 -8.06
N CYS A 454 30.66 30.58 -8.39
CA CYS A 454 31.19 29.27 -8.01
C CYS A 454 31.22 29.07 -6.48
N VAL A 455 31.61 30.09 -5.70
CA VAL A 455 31.59 30.03 -4.22
C VAL A 455 30.16 29.92 -3.70
N ARG A 456 29.22 30.68 -4.27
CA ARG A 456 27.80 30.65 -3.90
C ARG A 456 27.17 29.30 -4.21
N ASN A 457 27.38 28.76 -5.41
CA ASN A 457 26.85 27.45 -5.79
C ASN A 457 27.47 26.30 -4.96
N ALA A 458 28.76 26.40 -4.60
CA ALA A 458 29.37 25.44 -3.67
C ALA A 458 28.76 25.51 -2.26
N ASN A 459 28.46 26.73 -1.76
CA ASN A 459 27.74 26.91 -0.49
C ASN A 459 26.34 26.31 -0.54
N LEU A 460 25.61 26.63 -1.61
CA LEU A 460 24.27 26.13 -1.83
C LEU A 460 24.27 24.59 -1.97
N LEU A 461 25.30 23.96 -2.54
CA LEU A 461 25.41 22.50 -2.63
C LEU A 461 25.58 21.86 -1.24
N LEU A 462 26.40 22.45 -0.36
CA LEU A 462 26.52 22.03 1.04
C LEU A 462 25.18 22.19 1.77
N ALA A 463 24.48 23.30 1.57
CA ALA A 463 23.17 23.54 2.17
C ALA A 463 22.13 22.50 1.71
N ASP A 464 22.13 22.10 0.43
CA ASP A 464 21.24 21.04 -0.06
C ASP A 464 21.57 19.68 0.55
N LEU A 465 22.85 19.36 0.78
CA LEU A 465 23.26 18.12 1.46
C LEU A 465 22.81 18.10 2.94
N VAL A 466 22.90 19.24 3.64
CA VAL A 466 22.35 19.39 5.01
C VAL A 466 20.83 19.22 4.97
N GLN A 467 20.16 19.88 4.02
CA GLN A 467 18.70 19.83 3.88
C GLN A 467 18.20 18.43 3.49
N LEU A 468 18.94 17.69 2.67
CA LEU A 468 18.68 16.29 2.32
C LEU A 468 18.60 15.43 3.57
N ASN A 469 19.59 15.53 4.47
CA ASN A 469 19.60 14.76 5.72
C ASN A 469 18.47 15.19 6.67
N TYR A 470 18.21 16.49 6.76
CA TYR A 470 17.12 17.02 7.57
C TYR A 470 15.74 16.56 7.09
N ASN A 471 15.44 16.70 5.79
CA ASN A 471 14.18 16.28 5.18
C ASN A 471 14.00 14.77 5.25
N PHE A 472 15.09 13.99 5.08
CA PHE A 472 15.03 12.56 5.26
C PHE A 472 14.55 12.19 6.67
N SER A 473 15.20 12.72 7.71
CA SER A 473 14.89 12.40 9.10
C SER A 473 13.54 12.94 9.57
N THR A 474 13.07 14.07 9.03
CA THR A 474 11.83 14.73 9.51
C THR A 474 10.58 14.43 8.69
N ILE A 475 10.73 14.00 7.44
CA ILE A 475 9.61 13.79 6.51
C ILE A 475 9.61 12.35 5.96
N ILE A 476 10.68 11.94 5.29
CA ILE A 476 10.69 10.69 4.52
C ILE A 476 10.72 9.46 5.43
N LEU A 477 11.61 9.43 6.43
CA LEU A 477 11.73 8.31 7.35
C LEU A 477 10.46 8.08 8.18
N PRO A 478 9.85 9.11 8.82
CA PRO A 478 8.61 8.92 9.57
C PRO A 478 7.46 8.41 8.70
N GLU A 479 7.31 8.94 7.47
CA GLU A 479 6.25 8.51 6.55
C GLU A 479 6.49 7.08 6.04
N ALA A 480 7.74 6.72 5.72
CA ALA A 480 8.11 5.35 5.35
C ALA A 480 7.80 4.36 6.48
N LEU A 481 8.19 4.68 7.72
CA LEU A 481 7.92 3.83 8.88
C LEU A 481 6.42 3.67 9.07
N LYS A 482 5.66 4.76 9.12
CA LYS A 482 4.20 4.73 9.24
C LYS A 482 3.55 3.84 8.18
N LYS A 483 3.84 4.07 6.90
CA LYS A 483 3.19 3.37 5.78
C LYS A 483 3.56 1.89 5.67
N ILE A 484 4.79 1.54 6.01
CA ILE A 484 5.24 0.15 6.00
C ILE A 484 4.69 -0.61 7.22
N HIS A 485 4.62 0.02 8.40
CA HIS A 485 3.99 -0.58 9.59
C HIS A 485 2.49 -0.80 9.40
N SER A 486 1.81 0.14 8.74
CA SER A 486 0.38 0.01 8.42
C SER A 486 0.10 -0.97 7.28
N GLU A 487 1.12 -1.53 6.62
CA GLU A 487 0.97 -2.39 5.44
C GLU A 487 0.19 -1.72 4.30
N GLU A 488 0.51 -0.46 3.99
CA GLU A 488 -0.15 0.23 2.89
C GLU A 488 0.17 -0.47 1.55
N PRO A 489 -0.84 -0.90 0.77
CA PRO A 489 -0.66 -1.82 -0.34
C PRO A 489 0.21 -1.24 -1.46
N SER A 490 0.02 0.05 -1.79
CA SER A 490 0.81 0.68 -2.86
C SER A 490 2.30 0.82 -2.49
N VAL A 491 2.63 1.01 -1.21
CA VAL A 491 4.01 1.05 -0.69
C VAL A 491 4.66 -0.33 -0.73
N LEU A 492 3.94 -1.39 -0.34
CA LEU A 492 4.47 -2.75 -0.38
C LEU A 492 4.74 -3.22 -1.82
N ILE A 493 3.84 -2.89 -2.75
CA ILE A 493 4.03 -3.13 -4.19
C ILE A 493 5.27 -2.36 -4.68
N MET A 494 5.37 -1.06 -4.38
CA MET A 494 6.51 -0.24 -4.77
C MET A 494 7.85 -0.81 -4.26
N ILE A 495 7.90 -1.29 -3.01
CA ILE A 495 9.11 -1.94 -2.46
C ILE A 495 9.45 -3.20 -3.26
N SER A 496 8.45 -4.00 -3.64
CA SER A 496 8.66 -5.20 -4.46
C SER A 496 9.17 -4.87 -5.87
N GLU A 497 8.64 -3.80 -6.48
CA GLU A 497 9.08 -3.33 -7.80
C GLU A 497 10.49 -2.73 -7.76
N LEU A 498 10.83 -1.98 -6.71
CA LEU A 498 12.19 -1.48 -6.48
C LEU A 498 13.18 -2.65 -6.34
N ASN A 499 12.82 -3.69 -5.58
CA ASN A 499 13.64 -4.89 -5.47
C ASN A 499 13.76 -5.62 -6.82
N ALA A 500 12.72 -5.62 -7.65
CA ALA A 500 12.79 -6.16 -9.01
C ALA A 500 13.75 -5.36 -9.90
N VAL A 501 13.80 -4.02 -9.79
CA VAL A 501 14.80 -3.20 -10.49
C VAL A 501 16.22 -3.64 -10.13
N ILE A 502 16.46 -3.90 -8.84
CA ILE A 502 17.77 -4.32 -8.32
C ILE A 502 18.12 -5.74 -8.77
N MET A 503 17.20 -6.70 -8.62
CA MET A 503 17.45 -8.10 -8.96
C MET A 503 17.62 -8.33 -10.45
N ASN A 504 16.98 -7.52 -11.29
CA ASN A 504 17.12 -7.61 -12.73
C ASN A 504 18.36 -6.88 -13.28
N SER A 505 19.12 -6.18 -12.44
CA SER A 505 20.38 -5.52 -12.86
C SER A 505 21.35 -6.55 -13.47
N PRO A 506 22.09 -6.22 -14.54
CA PRO A 506 22.99 -7.18 -15.22
C PRO A 506 24.07 -7.75 -14.29
N VAL A 507 24.48 -6.98 -13.28
CA VAL A 507 25.37 -7.38 -12.19
C VAL A 507 24.83 -6.84 -10.86
N PRO A 508 25.16 -7.47 -9.72
CA PRO A 508 24.82 -6.93 -8.40
C PRO A 508 25.31 -5.49 -8.23
N LEU A 509 24.54 -4.63 -7.57
CA LEU A 509 24.87 -3.20 -7.46
C LEU A 509 26.25 -2.94 -6.83
N ASN A 510 26.65 -3.75 -5.85
CA ASN A 510 27.98 -3.63 -5.23
C ASN A 510 29.12 -3.95 -6.23
N ASP A 511 28.91 -4.93 -7.09
CA ASP A 511 29.89 -5.30 -8.13
C ASP A 511 29.92 -4.23 -9.23
N LEU A 512 28.76 -3.68 -9.60
CA LEU A 512 28.67 -2.55 -10.52
C LEU A 512 29.43 -1.33 -9.99
N LEU A 513 29.25 -1.00 -8.71
CA LEU A 513 29.99 0.08 -8.07
C LEU A 513 31.49 -0.20 -8.07
N ALA A 514 31.92 -1.42 -7.76
CA ALA A 514 33.34 -1.78 -7.83
C ALA A 514 33.92 -1.66 -9.25
N GLN A 515 33.13 -1.99 -10.28
CA GLN A 515 33.51 -1.82 -11.68
C GLN A 515 33.59 -0.34 -12.08
N LEU A 516 32.66 0.50 -11.63
CA LEU A 516 32.68 1.96 -11.85
C LEU A 516 33.87 2.61 -11.13
N GLU A 517 34.20 2.17 -9.91
CA GLU A 517 35.42 2.58 -9.19
C GLU A 517 36.70 2.23 -9.95
N MET A 518 36.76 1.00 -10.47
CA MET A 518 37.85 0.57 -11.34
C MET A 518 37.93 1.46 -12.58
N HIS A 519 36.79 1.73 -13.22
CA HIS A 519 36.73 2.62 -14.38
C HIS A 519 37.25 4.02 -14.07
N PHE A 520 36.79 4.61 -12.97
CA PHE A 520 37.23 5.91 -12.48
C PHE A 520 38.74 5.97 -12.27
N ARG A 521 39.33 4.98 -11.59
CA ARG A 521 40.79 4.95 -11.32
C ARG A 521 41.63 4.88 -12.60
N TYR A 522 41.21 4.10 -13.59
CA TYR A 522 41.91 3.99 -14.86
C TYR A 522 41.86 5.31 -15.65
N LEU A 523 40.70 6.00 -15.64
CA LEU A 523 40.59 7.33 -16.25
C LEU A 523 41.47 8.36 -15.54
N VAL A 524 41.59 8.31 -14.20
CA VAL A 524 42.52 9.18 -13.45
C VAL A 524 43.98 8.92 -13.85
N MET A 525 44.32 7.67 -14.18
CA MET A 525 45.65 7.28 -14.66
C MET A 525 45.86 7.53 -16.17
N ASP A 526 44.87 8.07 -16.88
CA ASP A 526 44.88 8.27 -18.34
C ASP A 526 45.11 6.95 -19.11
N MET A 527 44.48 5.86 -18.64
CA MET A 527 44.60 4.50 -19.19
C MET A 527 43.24 3.97 -19.67
N GLU A 528 43.25 3.11 -20.69
CA GLU A 528 42.05 2.38 -21.11
C GLU A 528 41.55 1.46 -20.00
N SER A 529 40.27 1.59 -19.66
CA SER A 529 39.68 0.84 -18.56
C SER A 529 39.13 -0.52 -19.01
N PRO A 530 39.41 -1.61 -18.28
CA PRO A 530 38.81 -2.91 -18.53
C PRO A 530 37.31 -2.98 -18.16
N ALA A 531 36.79 -1.97 -17.46
CA ALA A 531 35.42 -1.90 -16.96
C ALA A 531 34.57 -0.85 -17.69
N SER A 532 34.91 -0.49 -18.93
CA SER A 532 34.18 0.51 -19.73
C SER A 532 32.69 0.17 -19.95
N GLY A 533 32.33 -1.11 -19.91
CA GLY A 533 30.92 -1.56 -19.99
C GLY A 533 30.06 -1.21 -18.75
N ALA A 534 30.68 -0.82 -17.63
CA ALA A 534 29.96 -0.51 -16.39
C ALA A 534 29.02 0.70 -16.54
N ALA A 535 29.38 1.68 -17.37
CA ALA A 535 28.53 2.85 -17.65
C ALA A 535 27.20 2.45 -18.31
N LEU A 536 27.21 1.44 -19.20
CA LEU A 536 26.00 0.94 -19.84
C LEU A 536 25.06 0.26 -18.83
N ALA A 537 25.63 -0.54 -17.92
CA ALA A 537 24.88 -1.18 -16.84
C ALA A 537 24.28 -0.15 -15.87
N ALA A 538 25.03 0.90 -15.52
CA ALA A 538 24.52 2.01 -14.71
C ALA A 538 23.38 2.77 -15.41
N ALA A 539 23.50 3.00 -16.72
CA ALA A 539 22.43 3.62 -17.52
C ALA A 539 21.16 2.75 -17.58
N GLU A 540 21.29 1.43 -17.63
CA GLU A 540 20.15 0.51 -17.57
C GLU A 540 19.43 0.55 -16.21
N VAL A 541 20.19 0.57 -15.10
CA VAL A 541 19.63 0.74 -13.75
C VAL A 541 18.91 2.09 -13.64
N ARG A 542 19.52 3.17 -14.16
CA ARG A 542 18.92 4.51 -14.23
C ARG A 542 17.58 4.48 -14.94
N ALA A 543 17.53 3.94 -16.15
CA ALA A 543 16.32 3.91 -16.98
C ALA A 543 15.18 3.12 -16.31
N ARG A 544 15.49 1.99 -15.66
CA ARG A 544 14.49 1.18 -14.94
C ARG A 544 13.98 1.87 -13.68
N TYR A 545 14.87 2.54 -12.94
CA TYR A 545 14.48 3.31 -11.77
C TYR A 545 13.62 4.54 -12.14
N GLU A 546 13.97 5.25 -13.22
CA GLU A 546 13.14 6.34 -13.75
C GLU A 546 11.78 5.85 -14.26
N ALA A 547 11.72 4.68 -14.90
CA ALA A 547 10.46 4.07 -15.30
C ALA A 547 9.55 3.78 -14.08
N LEU A 548 10.11 3.32 -12.96
CA LEU A 548 9.39 3.12 -11.71
C LEU A 548 8.82 4.44 -11.14
N LEU A 549 9.57 5.54 -11.25
CA LEU A 549 9.09 6.88 -10.88
C LEU A 549 8.00 7.39 -11.83
N CYS A 550 8.04 7.01 -13.12
CA CYS A 550 7.18 7.52 -14.18
C CYS A 550 5.97 6.64 -14.56
N ALA A 551 5.80 5.44 -14.00
CA ALA A 551 4.75 4.47 -14.32
C ALA A 551 3.36 5.09 -14.60
N PRO A 552 2.56 4.55 -15.54
CA PRO A 552 1.37 5.22 -16.05
C PRO A 552 0.38 5.60 -14.94
N ARG A 553 -0.20 6.79 -15.05
CA ARG A 553 -1.42 7.15 -14.31
C ARG A 553 -2.46 6.08 -14.62
N GLU A 554 -2.83 5.27 -13.63
CA GLU A 554 -4.15 4.64 -13.66
C GLU A 554 -5.16 5.80 -13.81
N ALA A 555 -5.90 5.81 -14.93
CA ALA A 555 -6.96 6.73 -15.34
C ALA A 555 -6.90 8.20 -14.82
N GLU A 556 -6.89 9.16 -15.75
CA GLU A 556 -7.03 10.60 -15.48
C GLU A 556 -8.01 10.90 -14.33
N GLY A 557 -7.47 11.23 -13.14
CA GLY A 557 -8.25 11.57 -11.95
C GLY A 557 -7.81 10.90 -10.64
N GLN A 558 -7.06 9.80 -10.66
CA GLN A 558 -6.55 9.18 -9.43
C GLN A 558 -5.22 9.79 -9.00
N ALA A 559 -5.16 10.27 -7.75
CA ALA A 559 -3.93 10.72 -7.12
C ALA A 559 -2.90 9.58 -7.11
N ALA A 560 -1.61 9.91 -7.28
CA ALA A 560 -0.54 8.92 -7.22
C ALA A 560 -0.63 8.12 -5.91
N GLY A 561 -0.53 6.78 -5.99
CA GLY A 561 -0.52 5.92 -4.81
C GLY A 561 0.56 6.36 -3.81
N ALA A 562 0.30 6.15 -2.51
CA ALA A 562 1.18 6.59 -1.43
C ALA A 562 2.63 6.07 -1.60
N GLY A 563 2.80 4.86 -2.12
CA GLY A 563 4.11 4.26 -2.39
C GLY A 563 4.92 5.03 -3.41
N ARG A 564 4.27 5.49 -4.48
CA ARG A 564 4.91 6.29 -5.52
C ARG A 564 5.26 7.69 -5.02
N MET A 565 4.36 8.33 -4.27
CA MET A 565 4.65 9.63 -3.66
C MET A 565 5.84 9.54 -2.69
N LEU A 566 5.92 8.46 -1.90
CA LEU A 566 7.05 8.21 -1.02
C LEU A 566 8.35 8.05 -1.80
N LEU A 567 8.35 7.25 -2.87
CA LEU A 567 9.55 7.06 -3.70
C LEU A 567 9.96 8.34 -4.46
N MET A 568 8.99 9.12 -4.95
CA MET A 568 9.23 10.43 -5.54
C MET A 568 9.80 11.42 -4.53
N GLY A 569 9.26 11.46 -3.31
CA GLY A 569 9.78 12.27 -2.22
C GLY A 569 11.22 11.90 -1.88
N PHE A 570 11.50 10.59 -1.78
CA PHE A 570 12.84 10.06 -1.55
C PHE A 570 13.80 10.46 -2.68
N ASN A 571 13.43 10.27 -3.95
CA ASN A 571 14.25 10.66 -5.10
C ASN A 571 14.46 12.18 -5.18
N GLY A 572 13.43 12.95 -4.85
CA GLY A 572 13.46 14.41 -4.84
C GLY A 572 14.52 14.98 -3.89
N LEU A 573 14.85 14.27 -2.82
CA LEU A 573 15.94 14.65 -1.92
C LEU A 573 17.29 14.76 -2.65
N PHE A 574 17.57 13.83 -3.57
CA PHE A 574 18.84 13.76 -4.31
C PHE A 574 18.84 14.64 -5.55
N ALA A 575 17.66 14.83 -6.18
CA ALA A 575 17.53 15.60 -7.40
C ALA A 575 18.01 17.07 -7.25
N ALA A 576 17.77 17.69 -6.08
CA ALA A 576 18.26 19.04 -5.79
C ALA A 576 19.80 19.11 -5.78
N VAL A 577 20.45 18.17 -5.09
CA VAL A 577 21.91 18.04 -5.02
C VAL A 577 22.51 17.83 -6.41
N GLU A 578 21.91 16.95 -7.22
CA GLU A 578 22.36 16.65 -8.58
C GLU A 578 22.23 17.85 -9.51
N LEU A 579 21.09 18.56 -9.46
CA LEU A 579 20.87 19.76 -10.27
C LEU A 579 21.93 20.82 -9.94
N ARG A 580 22.14 21.09 -8.65
CA ARG A 580 23.09 22.09 -8.19
C ARG A 580 24.55 21.72 -8.49
N ALA A 581 24.88 20.42 -8.45
CA ALA A 581 26.21 19.95 -8.83
C ALA A 581 26.49 20.12 -10.34
N ARG A 582 25.49 19.97 -11.21
CA ARG A 582 25.63 20.26 -12.65
C ARG A 582 25.84 21.75 -12.90
N GLU A 583 25.08 22.62 -12.24
CA GLU A 583 25.28 24.08 -12.32
C GLU A 583 26.69 24.49 -11.84
N LEU A 584 27.16 23.90 -10.74
CA LEU A 584 28.50 24.14 -10.21
C LEU A 584 29.62 23.68 -11.17
N ALA A 585 29.39 22.60 -11.91
CA ALA A 585 30.36 22.06 -12.85
C ALA A 585 30.70 23.03 -14.00
N ASP A 586 29.73 23.81 -14.46
CA ASP A 586 29.93 24.81 -15.51
C ASP A 586 30.84 25.94 -15.02
N HIS A 587 30.67 26.38 -13.78
CA HIS A 587 31.54 27.40 -13.17
C HIS A 587 32.96 26.88 -12.88
N LEU A 588 33.11 25.60 -12.55
CA LEU A 588 34.40 24.97 -12.29
C LEU A 588 35.26 24.77 -13.55
N ALA A 589 34.64 24.78 -14.73
CA ALA A 589 35.32 24.61 -16.02
C ALA A 589 36.20 25.80 -16.42
N ALA A 590 36.06 26.96 -15.75
CA ALA A 590 36.87 28.13 -16.02
C ALA A 590 38.38 27.84 -15.79
N PRO A 591 39.26 28.17 -16.76
CA PRO A 591 40.67 27.81 -16.69
C PRO A 591 41.40 28.63 -15.62
N THR A 592 42.06 27.95 -14.68
CA THR A 592 42.94 28.61 -13.70
C THR A 592 44.27 29.00 -14.36
N PRO A 593 44.69 30.28 -14.27
CA PRO A 593 45.97 30.75 -14.81
C PRO A 593 47.16 29.92 -14.29
N PRO A 594 48.17 29.64 -15.14
CA PRO A 594 49.27 28.74 -14.79
C PRO A 594 50.10 29.24 -13.60
N ALA A 595 50.31 30.56 -13.48
CA ALA A 595 51.02 31.16 -12.35
C ALA A 595 50.29 30.90 -11.01
N TRP A 596 48.96 30.85 -11.01
CA TRP A 596 48.17 30.67 -9.78
C TRP A 596 48.22 29.25 -9.26
N ARG A 597 48.54 28.26 -10.11
CA ARG A 597 48.69 26.86 -9.70
C ARG A 597 49.86 26.64 -8.73
N LYS A 598 50.79 27.59 -8.65
CA LYS A 598 51.91 27.56 -7.69
C LYS A 598 51.55 28.18 -6.33
N ILE A 599 50.37 28.78 -6.21
CA ILE A 599 49.88 29.32 -4.94
C ILE A 599 49.35 28.15 -4.10
N ASP A 600 49.80 28.04 -2.85
CA ASP A 600 49.50 26.91 -1.95
C ASP A 600 48.01 26.56 -1.86
N HIS A 601 47.16 27.51 -1.47
CA HIS A 601 45.72 27.28 -1.32
C HIS A 601 45.03 26.87 -2.63
N VAL A 602 45.51 27.37 -3.78
CA VAL A 602 44.99 27.00 -5.10
C VAL A 602 45.41 25.58 -5.45
N ASN A 603 46.70 25.28 -5.27
CA ASN A 603 47.26 23.98 -5.59
C ASN A 603 46.63 22.86 -4.77
N ASP A 604 46.57 23.03 -3.45
CA ASP A 604 46.04 22.03 -2.52
C ASP A 604 44.56 21.74 -2.80
N ALA A 605 43.77 22.80 -3.05
CA ALA A 605 42.36 22.67 -3.41
C ALA A 605 42.15 22.04 -4.79
N MET A 606 43.02 22.33 -5.76
CA MET A 606 42.95 21.74 -7.11
C MET A 606 43.23 20.23 -7.09
N HIS A 607 44.13 19.75 -6.25
CA HIS A 607 44.39 18.32 -6.09
C HIS A 607 43.16 17.57 -5.55
N MET A 608 42.46 18.13 -4.57
CA MET A 608 41.24 17.52 -4.01
C MET A 608 40.06 17.55 -5.00
N SER A 609 39.91 18.65 -5.74
CA SER A 609 38.77 18.85 -6.66
C SER A 609 38.99 18.35 -8.09
N ALA A 610 40.09 17.63 -8.36
CA ALA A 610 40.49 17.23 -9.72
C ALA A 610 39.42 16.43 -10.47
N ALA A 611 38.70 15.54 -9.76
CA ALA A 611 37.67 14.69 -10.35
C ALA A 611 36.51 15.50 -10.95
N MET A 612 36.04 16.53 -10.24
CA MET A 612 34.91 17.35 -10.66
C MET A 612 35.25 18.31 -11.80
N GLN A 613 36.55 18.59 -12.02
CA GLN A 613 37.04 19.44 -13.11
C GLN A 613 37.04 18.71 -14.45
N SER A 614 37.22 17.39 -14.46
CA SER A 614 37.21 16.58 -15.69
C SER A 614 35.78 16.14 -16.04
N PRO A 615 35.27 16.42 -17.26
CA PRO A 615 33.94 15.99 -17.66
C PRO A 615 33.82 14.46 -17.74
N ALA A 616 34.91 13.76 -18.12
CA ALA A 616 34.93 12.30 -18.19
C ALA A 616 34.84 11.67 -16.79
N LEU A 617 35.59 12.17 -15.82
CA LEU A 617 35.53 11.67 -14.43
C LEU A 617 34.19 12.00 -13.77
N ARG A 618 33.63 13.18 -14.05
CA ARG A 618 32.32 13.61 -13.56
C ARG A 618 31.19 12.69 -14.05
N ALA A 619 31.19 12.31 -15.32
CA ALA A 619 30.21 11.37 -15.87
C ALA A 619 30.21 10.03 -15.11
N VAL A 620 31.40 9.51 -14.76
CA VAL A 620 31.52 8.28 -13.97
C VAL A 620 31.00 8.47 -12.54
N LEU A 621 31.26 9.63 -11.91
CA LEU A 621 30.69 9.95 -10.60
C LEU A 621 29.16 10.03 -10.64
N GLU A 622 28.57 10.60 -11.69
CA GLU A 622 27.11 10.62 -11.88
C GLU A 622 26.54 9.20 -12.00
N ASP A 623 27.22 8.28 -12.71
CA ASP A 623 26.83 6.87 -12.76
C ASP A 623 26.93 6.18 -11.39
N ILE A 624 28.02 6.42 -10.64
CA ILE A 624 28.20 5.90 -9.28
C ILE A 624 27.06 6.35 -8.37
N PHE A 625 26.74 7.65 -8.36
CA PHE A 625 25.75 8.19 -7.43
C PHE A 625 24.31 7.82 -7.80
N VAL A 626 24.01 7.56 -9.06
CA VAL A 626 22.72 6.97 -9.44
C VAL A 626 22.57 5.56 -8.87
N VAL A 627 23.60 4.72 -8.98
CA VAL A 627 23.58 3.36 -8.41
C VAL A 627 23.52 3.41 -6.87
N ARG A 628 24.30 4.30 -6.24
CA ARG A 628 24.26 4.52 -4.79
C ARG A 628 22.89 4.99 -4.32
N ARG A 629 22.22 5.89 -5.05
CA ARG A 629 20.88 6.38 -4.70
C ARG A 629 19.86 5.24 -4.65
N VAL A 630 19.85 4.36 -5.66
CA VAL A 630 18.98 3.18 -5.69
C VAL A 630 19.29 2.23 -4.54
N GLN A 631 20.58 1.98 -4.29
CA GLN A 631 21.04 1.18 -3.15
C GLN A 631 20.57 1.77 -1.81
N THR A 632 20.76 3.07 -1.59
CA THR A 632 20.36 3.77 -0.36
C THR A 632 18.85 3.70 -0.14
N ALA A 633 18.03 3.91 -1.17
CA ALA A 633 16.57 3.79 -1.07
C ALA A 633 16.15 2.38 -0.65
N ALA A 634 16.72 1.35 -1.28
CA ALA A 634 16.40 -0.04 -0.95
C ALA A 634 16.88 -0.44 0.46
N GLU A 635 18.07 -0.01 0.89
CA GLU A 635 18.59 -0.28 2.23
C GLU A 635 17.69 0.32 3.32
N VAL A 636 17.24 1.57 3.16
CA VAL A 636 16.32 2.22 4.10
C VAL A 636 14.97 1.48 4.14
N LEU A 637 14.37 1.22 2.98
CA LEU A 637 13.06 0.56 2.91
C LEU A 637 13.11 -0.88 3.46
N ALA A 638 14.21 -1.60 3.22
CA ALA A 638 14.45 -2.91 3.81
C ALA A 638 14.57 -2.84 5.34
N ALA A 639 15.28 -1.86 5.88
CA ALA A 639 15.38 -1.65 7.33
C ALA A 639 14.01 -1.33 7.95
N CYS A 640 13.21 -0.47 7.31
CA CYS A 640 11.84 -0.19 7.73
C CYS A 640 10.94 -1.43 7.67
N ALA A 641 11.07 -2.28 6.65
CA ALA A 641 10.33 -3.53 6.53
C ALA A 641 10.71 -4.55 7.63
N GLN A 642 12.00 -4.62 7.99
CA GLN A 642 12.47 -5.44 9.12
C GLN A 642 11.87 -4.95 10.45
N LEU A 643 11.83 -3.63 10.67
CA LEU A 643 11.17 -3.03 11.83
C LEU A 643 9.68 -3.36 11.87
N ALA A 644 8.97 -3.26 10.76
CA ALA A 644 7.55 -3.63 10.69
C ALA A 644 7.31 -5.13 10.95
N ALA A 645 8.23 -6.01 10.57
CA ALA A 645 8.18 -7.42 10.92
C ALA A 645 8.41 -7.66 12.43
N ALA A 646 9.40 -6.98 13.03
CA ALA A 646 9.66 -7.04 14.47
C ALA A 646 8.49 -6.45 15.29
N HIS A 647 7.88 -5.35 14.80
CA HIS A 647 6.69 -4.75 15.39
C HIS A 647 5.52 -5.73 15.50
N ARG A 648 5.38 -6.64 14.53
CA ARG A 648 4.37 -7.71 14.52
C ARG A 648 4.75 -8.94 15.34
N GLY A 649 5.97 -9.03 15.87
CA GLY A 649 6.48 -10.20 16.60
C GLY A 649 6.92 -11.36 15.70
N ALA A 650 7.23 -11.08 14.42
CA ALA A 650 7.59 -12.08 13.41
C ALA A 650 9.09 -12.09 13.04
N ALA A 651 9.89 -11.22 13.65
CA ALA A 651 11.32 -11.09 13.40
C ALA A 651 12.07 -10.79 14.72
N PRO A 652 13.40 -11.01 14.76
CA PRO A 652 14.21 -10.70 15.93
C PRO A 652 14.02 -9.25 16.40
N PRO A 653 14.16 -8.97 17.71
CA PRO A 653 13.90 -7.65 18.30
C PRO A 653 14.97 -6.59 17.99
N LEU A 654 15.72 -6.74 16.89
CA LEU A 654 16.66 -5.75 16.39
C LEU A 654 15.87 -4.54 15.87
N ALA A 655 15.66 -3.57 16.76
CA ALA A 655 15.11 -2.27 16.40
C ALA A 655 16.26 -1.26 16.29
N PRO A 656 16.75 -0.97 15.07
CA PRO A 656 17.65 0.16 14.87
C PRO A 656 16.99 1.45 15.36
N ASP A 657 17.78 2.31 15.98
CA ASP A 657 17.36 3.67 16.28
C ASP A 657 17.31 4.51 14.99
N ASP A 658 16.74 5.72 15.11
CA ASP A 658 16.55 6.58 13.93
C ASP A 658 17.89 7.03 13.33
N ALA A 659 18.95 7.08 14.12
CA ALA A 659 20.30 7.39 13.64
C ALA A 659 20.87 6.25 12.77
N GLN A 660 20.60 5.00 13.14
CA GLN A 660 20.95 3.82 12.35
C GLN A 660 20.10 3.74 11.07
N LEU A 661 18.82 4.10 11.13
CA LEU A 661 17.96 4.18 9.94
C LEU A 661 18.38 5.30 8.98
N ALA A 662 18.94 6.40 9.50
CA ALA A 662 19.50 7.48 8.68
C ALA A 662 20.92 7.20 8.17
N ARG A 663 21.59 6.14 8.66
CA ARG A 663 22.97 5.84 8.31
C ARG A 663 23.20 5.62 6.80
N PRO A 664 22.33 4.94 6.04
CA PRO A 664 22.52 4.81 4.59
C PRO A 664 22.54 6.17 3.86
N VAL A 665 21.69 7.10 4.27
CA VAL A 665 21.61 8.46 3.70
C VAL A 665 22.82 9.30 4.12
N ARG A 666 23.27 9.19 5.37
CA ARG A 666 24.51 9.82 5.83
C ARG A 666 25.74 9.27 5.11
N ARG A 667 25.78 7.97 4.86
CA ARG A 667 26.85 7.32 4.08
C ARG A 667 26.88 7.85 2.65
N TYR A 668 25.73 7.90 1.98
CA TYR A 668 25.60 8.53 0.66
C TYR A 668 26.17 9.95 0.68
N THR A 669 25.74 10.75 1.66
CA THR A 669 26.16 12.15 1.79
C THR A 669 27.66 12.28 2.03
N ALA A 670 28.24 11.47 2.92
CA ALA A 670 29.68 11.49 3.21
C ALA A 670 30.51 11.08 1.98
N GLU A 671 30.08 10.03 1.26
CA GLU A 671 30.71 9.60 0.01
C GLU A 671 30.59 10.69 -1.07
N TYR A 672 29.43 11.36 -1.16
CA TYR A 672 29.21 12.49 -2.07
C TYR A 672 30.11 13.66 -1.76
N VAL A 673 30.25 14.04 -0.48
CA VAL A 673 31.17 15.12 -0.10
C VAL A 673 32.61 14.73 -0.46
N SER A 674 33.03 13.52 -0.08
CA SER A 674 34.38 13.02 -0.30
C SER A 674 34.80 13.06 -1.78
N ARG A 675 33.88 12.76 -2.70
CA ARG A 675 34.21 12.66 -4.14
C ARG A 675 33.82 13.87 -4.98
N CYS A 676 32.77 14.59 -4.59
CA CYS A 676 32.14 15.61 -5.42
C CYS A 676 32.18 17.02 -4.82
N VAL A 677 32.69 17.21 -3.60
CA VAL A 677 32.67 18.52 -2.91
C VAL A 677 34.04 18.96 -2.42
N LEU A 678 34.87 18.03 -1.91
CA LEU A 678 36.19 18.39 -1.34
C LEU A 678 37.06 19.17 -2.35
N GLY A 679 37.63 20.28 -1.87
CA GLY A 679 38.50 21.18 -2.62
C GLY A 679 37.77 22.17 -3.52
N ILE A 680 36.48 21.99 -3.80
CA ILE A 680 35.74 22.86 -4.73
C ILE A 680 35.56 24.25 -4.13
N HIS A 681 35.05 24.32 -2.90
CA HIS A 681 34.81 25.59 -2.24
C HIS A 681 36.13 26.33 -2.00
N SER A 682 37.16 25.63 -1.52
CA SER A 682 38.48 26.24 -1.31
C SER A 682 39.17 26.70 -2.58
N LYS A 683 39.03 25.97 -3.69
CA LYS A 683 39.53 26.39 -5.00
C LYS A 683 38.80 27.64 -5.48
N ALA A 684 37.47 27.63 -5.41
CA ALA A 684 36.65 28.77 -5.82
C ALA A 684 37.00 30.03 -5.01
N LEU A 685 37.11 29.89 -3.68
CA LEU A 685 37.45 30.99 -2.79
C LEU A 685 38.90 31.48 -3.00
N ALA A 686 39.86 30.59 -3.20
CA ALA A 686 41.23 30.96 -3.55
C ALA A 686 41.31 31.71 -4.89
N THR A 687 40.48 31.32 -5.86
CA THR A 687 40.39 32.00 -7.16
C THR A 687 39.82 33.42 -7.00
N VAL A 688 38.76 33.58 -6.19
CA VAL A 688 38.22 34.91 -5.85
C VAL A 688 39.28 35.77 -5.15
N LEU A 689 40.03 35.22 -4.21
CA LEU A 689 41.13 35.93 -3.54
C LEU A 689 42.21 36.39 -4.53
N CYS A 690 42.62 35.54 -5.47
CA CYS A 690 43.57 35.93 -6.52
C CYS A 690 43.04 37.07 -7.39
N LEU A 691 41.76 37.06 -7.75
CA LEU A 691 41.12 38.13 -8.52
C LEU A 691 41.05 39.44 -7.73
N LEU A 692 40.77 39.38 -6.43
CA LEU A 692 40.79 40.54 -5.54
C LEU A 692 42.20 41.12 -5.39
N LEU A 693 43.24 40.30 -5.27
CA LEU A 693 44.64 40.75 -5.23
C LEU A 693 45.05 41.43 -6.54
N ARG A 694 44.62 40.89 -7.68
CA ARG A 694 44.83 41.51 -9.00
C ARG A 694 44.12 42.86 -9.10
N ARG A 695 42.89 42.97 -8.58
CA ARG A 695 42.14 44.24 -8.50
C ARG A 695 42.84 45.27 -7.62
N ALA A 696 43.50 44.83 -6.55
CA ALA A 696 44.37 45.65 -5.71
C ALA A 696 45.71 46.02 -6.37
N ARG A 697 45.88 45.77 -7.68
CA ARG A 697 47.07 46.07 -8.50
C ARG A 697 48.33 45.28 -8.13
N LEU A 698 48.16 44.10 -7.52
CA LEU A 698 49.27 43.17 -7.32
C LEU A 698 49.44 42.30 -8.57
N ASP A 699 50.63 42.34 -9.19
CA ASP A 699 50.95 41.43 -10.29
C ASP A 699 51.35 40.06 -9.73
N LEU A 700 50.36 39.17 -9.66
CA LEU A 700 50.54 37.81 -9.17
C LEU A 700 51.55 37.01 -9.99
N SER A 701 51.72 37.28 -11.29
CA SER A 701 52.65 36.52 -12.12
C SER A 701 54.10 36.88 -11.78
N ALA A 702 54.38 38.19 -11.68
CA ALA A 702 55.70 38.68 -11.27
C ALA A 702 56.07 38.27 -9.84
N GLU A 703 55.11 38.28 -8.91
CA GLU A 703 55.31 37.87 -7.52
C GLU A 703 55.60 36.37 -7.37
N VAL A 704 54.95 35.54 -8.20
CA VAL A 704 55.21 34.10 -8.25
C VAL A 704 56.58 33.84 -8.87
N GLU A 705 56.91 34.46 -10.00
CA GLU A 705 58.23 34.33 -10.67
C GLU A 705 59.40 34.79 -9.79
N GLN A 706 59.23 35.85 -8.98
CA GLN A 706 60.27 36.32 -8.05
C GLN A 706 60.59 35.31 -6.95
N LYS A 707 59.58 34.55 -6.48
CA LYS A 707 59.76 33.54 -5.43
C LYS A 707 60.20 32.18 -5.97
N GLU A 708 60.04 31.92 -7.26
CA GLU A 708 60.55 30.72 -7.95
C GLU A 708 62.08 30.60 -7.95
N ILE A 709 62.80 31.70 -7.68
CA ILE A 709 64.26 31.73 -7.56
C ILE A 709 64.71 31.16 -6.18
N GLY A 710 63.79 30.97 -5.22
CA GLY A 710 64.04 30.41 -3.89
C GLY A 710 63.79 28.90 -3.77
N ALA A 711 64.14 28.31 -2.63
CA ALA A 711 64.06 26.86 -2.37
C ALA A 711 62.62 26.30 -2.20
N SER A 712 61.56 27.13 -2.27
CA SER A 712 60.16 26.70 -2.10
C SER A 712 59.41 26.68 -3.44
N TRP A 713 58.86 25.52 -3.80
CA TRP A 713 58.07 25.32 -5.03
C TRP A 713 56.66 25.95 -5.00
N SER A 714 56.19 26.40 -3.83
CA SER A 714 54.88 27.04 -3.64
C SER A 714 54.97 28.44 -3.04
N VAL A 715 54.04 29.31 -3.41
CA VAL A 715 53.89 30.68 -2.90
C VAL A 715 52.70 30.73 -1.94
N SER A 716 52.92 31.25 -0.73
CA SER A 716 51.85 31.34 0.25
C SER A 716 50.85 32.46 -0.08
N LEU A 717 49.56 32.11 -0.17
CA LEU A 717 48.48 33.07 -0.37
C LEU A 717 48.39 34.08 0.78
N GLU A 718 48.65 33.66 2.01
CA GLU A 718 48.68 34.54 3.19
C GLU A 718 49.70 35.68 3.00
N SER A 719 50.91 35.33 2.56
CA SER A 719 51.97 36.32 2.30
C SER A 719 51.65 37.31 1.18
N LEU A 720 50.78 36.92 0.23
CA LEU A 720 50.31 37.80 -0.83
C LEU A 720 49.20 38.74 -0.33
N CYS A 721 48.29 38.23 0.52
CA CYS A 721 47.24 39.03 1.15
C CYS A 721 47.80 40.09 2.11
N GLU A 722 48.87 39.79 2.85
CA GLU A 722 49.53 40.74 3.75
C GLU A 722 50.06 41.98 3.01
N LYS A 723 50.59 41.82 1.79
CA LYS A 723 51.10 42.93 0.97
C LYS A 723 50.04 43.96 0.60
N VAL A 724 48.80 43.52 0.38
CA VAL A 724 47.66 44.40 0.09
C VAL A 724 47.14 45.09 1.35
N SER A 725 47.22 44.43 2.51
CA SER A 725 46.82 45.02 3.80
C SER A 725 47.74 46.14 4.27
N VAL A 726 49.01 46.16 3.85
CA VAL A 726 50.02 47.14 4.29
C VAL A 726 50.14 48.34 3.31
N GLY A 727 49.68 48.20 2.07
CA GLY A 727 50.06 49.09 0.96
C GLY A 727 49.25 50.38 0.75
N GLY A 728 48.13 50.63 1.46
CA GLY A 728 47.21 51.70 0.99
C GLY A 728 46.30 52.43 1.98
N CYS A 729 46.30 52.12 3.29
CA CYS A 729 45.35 52.76 4.23
C CYS A 729 46.02 53.14 5.56
N GLY A 730 45.60 54.27 6.15
CA GLY A 730 46.05 54.67 7.50
C GLY A 730 45.62 53.65 8.55
N GLY A 731 46.54 53.23 9.43
CA GLY A 731 46.35 52.10 10.37
C GLY A 731 45.03 52.12 11.16
N GLY A 732 44.53 53.30 11.56
CA GLY A 732 43.28 53.43 12.32
C GLY A 732 42.00 53.08 11.53
N ALA A 733 41.98 53.23 10.21
CA ALA A 733 40.82 52.84 9.39
C ALA A 733 40.75 51.31 9.21
N ALA A 734 41.90 50.65 9.05
CA ALA A 734 41.99 49.20 8.96
C ALA A 734 41.62 48.51 10.28
N GLU A 735 42.08 49.03 11.43
CA GLU A 735 41.69 48.51 12.75
C GLU A 735 40.18 48.61 12.99
N ARG A 736 39.58 49.77 12.69
CA ARG A 736 38.13 49.95 12.84
C ARG A 736 37.34 49.05 11.86
N GLY A 737 37.82 48.89 10.63
CA GLY A 737 37.27 47.95 9.66
C GLY A 737 37.31 46.50 10.16
N ALA A 738 38.43 46.07 10.75
CA ALA A 738 38.59 44.74 11.33
C ALA A 738 37.63 44.49 12.50
N VAL A 739 37.45 45.46 13.39
CA VAL A 739 36.48 45.35 14.49
C VAL A 739 35.05 45.22 13.96
N LEU A 740 34.66 46.04 12.98
CA LEU A 740 33.32 46.01 12.41
C LEU A 740 33.04 44.72 11.63
N ALA A 741 33.98 44.28 10.79
CA ALA A 741 33.87 43.03 10.03
C ALA A 741 33.86 41.80 10.97
N GLY A 742 34.70 41.80 12.01
CA GLY A 742 34.69 40.77 13.04
C GLY A 742 33.38 40.72 13.84
N ALA A 743 32.81 41.89 14.17
CA ALA A 743 31.51 41.97 14.84
C ALA A 743 30.37 41.42 13.96
N LEU A 744 30.38 41.70 12.66
CA LEU A 744 29.43 41.10 11.72
C LEU A 744 29.61 39.58 11.62
N GLN A 745 30.84 39.10 11.46
CA GLN A 745 31.10 37.65 11.38
C GLN A 745 30.61 36.94 12.65
N ALA A 746 30.83 37.52 13.83
CA ALA A 746 30.34 36.99 15.09
C ALA A 746 28.80 37.00 15.18
N ALA A 747 28.15 38.08 14.73
CA ALA A 747 26.69 38.18 14.70
C ALA A 747 26.06 37.19 13.71
N ALA A 748 26.65 37.03 12.52
CA ALA A 748 26.23 36.06 11.51
C ALA A 748 26.39 34.62 12.01
N ALA A 749 27.53 34.30 12.63
CA ALA A 749 27.75 32.98 13.24
C ALA A 749 26.76 32.69 14.37
N ARG A 750 26.40 33.70 15.18
CA ARG A 750 25.36 33.56 16.21
C ARG A 750 23.98 33.30 15.59
N LEU A 751 23.62 34.02 14.53
CA LEU A 751 22.36 33.81 13.81
C LEU A 751 22.25 32.38 13.26
N GLU A 752 23.32 31.89 12.63
CA GLU A 752 23.36 30.51 12.15
C GLU A 752 23.28 29.47 13.28
N ARG A 753 23.97 29.68 14.41
CA ARG A 753 23.84 28.81 15.58
C ARG A 753 22.41 28.82 16.13
N ALA A 754 21.75 29.96 16.20
CA ALA A 754 20.36 30.07 16.63
C ALA A 754 19.40 29.31 15.69
N HIS A 755 19.54 29.49 14.37
CA HIS A 755 18.78 28.71 13.39
C HIS A 755 19.06 27.21 13.47
N ALA A 756 20.32 26.80 13.62
CA ALA A 756 20.70 25.40 13.76
C ALA A 756 20.14 24.78 15.05
N ALA A 757 20.20 25.50 16.18
CA ALA A 757 19.61 25.08 17.44
C ALA A 757 18.09 24.89 17.32
N HIS A 758 17.40 25.81 16.65
CA HIS A 758 15.96 25.72 16.40
C HIS A 758 15.62 24.52 15.50
N ARG A 759 16.32 24.33 14.37
CA ARG A 759 16.14 23.17 13.48
C ARG A 759 16.38 21.85 14.21
N ARG A 760 17.42 21.77 15.04
CA ARG A 760 17.73 20.58 15.84
C ARG A 760 16.68 20.30 16.91
N LEU A 761 16.13 21.33 17.55
CA LEU A 761 15.02 21.18 18.47
C LEU A 761 13.79 20.61 17.76
N GLN A 762 13.41 21.16 16.62
CA GLN A 762 12.28 20.65 15.82
C GLN A 762 12.49 19.19 15.41
N ALA A 763 13.69 18.83 14.93
CA ALA A 763 14.01 17.45 14.59
C ALA A 763 13.96 16.52 15.80
N ALA A 764 14.47 16.95 16.97
CA ALA A 764 14.40 16.17 18.21
C ALA A 764 12.95 16.01 18.72
N GLN A 765 12.12 17.03 18.56
CA GLN A 765 10.68 16.96 18.87
C GLN A 765 9.96 15.94 17.97
N ALA A 766 10.26 15.95 16.67
CA ALA A 766 9.71 14.98 15.72
C ALA A 766 10.12 13.55 16.08
N ALA A 767 11.42 13.30 16.32
CA ALA A 767 11.94 11.99 16.70
C ALA A 767 11.35 11.49 18.03
N ALA A 768 11.25 12.34 19.05
CA ALA A 768 10.65 11.97 20.34
C ALA A 768 9.15 11.65 20.20
N ARG A 769 8.42 12.44 19.40
CA ARG A 769 7.01 12.16 19.09
C ARG A 769 6.86 10.81 18.38
N GLU A 770 7.69 10.53 17.39
CA GLU A 770 7.65 9.29 16.63
C GLU A 770 7.99 8.07 17.49
N ALA A 771 9.06 8.14 18.29
CA ALA A 771 9.45 7.08 19.21
C ALA A 771 8.32 6.77 20.22
N ARG A 772 7.64 7.81 20.72
CA ARG A 772 6.46 7.67 21.59
C ARG A 772 5.31 6.97 20.86
N LEU A 773 5.02 7.36 19.62
CA LEU A 773 3.95 6.77 18.81
C LEU A 773 4.24 5.29 18.51
N ARG A 774 5.44 4.93 18.04
CA ARG A 774 5.84 3.54 17.78
C ARG A 774 5.74 2.66 19.03
N SER A 775 6.19 3.17 20.18
CA SER A 775 6.09 2.46 21.45
C SER A 775 4.64 2.26 21.89
N ALA A 776 3.77 3.26 21.70
CA ALA A 776 2.35 3.16 22.00
C ALA A 776 1.63 2.19 21.05
N ALA A 777 1.87 2.30 19.74
CA ALA A 777 1.30 1.42 18.73
C ALA A 777 1.65 -0.04 18.96
N HIS A 778 2.91 -0.34 19.29
CA HIS A 778 3.33 -1.72 19.58
C HIS A 778 2.63 -2.28 20.83
N ARG A 779 2.48 -1.46 21.88
CA ARG A 779 1.75 -1.84 23.10
C ARG A 779 0.26 -2.06 22.83
N HIS A 780 -0.36 -1.23 21.99
CA HIS A 780 -1.75 -1.39 21.59
C HIS A 780 -1.97 -2.64 20.74
N LEU A 781 -1.04 -2.94 19.83
CA LEU A 781 -1.10 -4.15 18.99
C LEU A 781 -0.99 -5.43 19.82
N HIS A 782 -0.18 -5.43 20.88
CA HIS A 782 0.09 -6.61 21.72
C HIS A 782 -0.40 -6.44 23.17
N ALA A 783 -1.60 -5.87 23.35
CA ALA A 783 -2.16 -5.57 24.66
C ALA A 783 -2.34 -6.79 25.58
N GLU A 784 -2.36 -8.01 25.03
CA GLU A 784 -2.44 -9.27 25.79
C GLU A 784 -1.09 -9.67 26.43
N VAL A 785 0.04 -9.22 25.87
CA VAL A 785 1.40 -9.58 26.29
C VAL A 785 2.12 -8.41 26.98
N ALA A 786 1.85 -7.18 26.56
CA ALA A 786 2.46 -5.98 27.12
C ALA A 786 1.65 -5.45 28.33
N PRO A 787 2.31 -4.91 29.38
CA PRO A 787 1.61 -4.32 30.50
C PRO A 787 0.72 -3.15 30.05
N PRO A 788 -0.47 -2.95 30.66
CA PRO A 788 -1.42 -1.92 30.26
C PRO A 788 -0.79 -0.52 30.38
N SER A 789 -1.04 0.33 29.38
CA SER A 789 -0.61 1.73 29.40
C SER A 789 -1.52 2.57 30.29
N SER A 790 -0.99 3.62 30.89
CA SER A 790 -1.77 4.67 31.57
C SER A 790 -2.52 5.60 30.60
N LEU A 791 -2.29 5.51 29.29
CA LEU A 791 -2.79 6.46 28.29
C LEU A 791 -4.11 6.03 27.63
N LEU A 792 -4.40 4.73 27.55
CA LEU A 792 -5.68 4.19 27.08
C LEU A 792 -5.87 2.75 27.60
N PRO A 793 -7.06 2.38 28.13
CA PRO A 793 -7.36 1.00 28.49
C PRO A 793 -7.41 0.11 27.23
N PRO A 794 -7.01 -1.17 27.32
CA PRO A 794 -7.17 -2.10 26.21
C PRO A 794 -8.66 -2.26 25.87
N PRO A 795 -9.03 -2.43 24.59
CA PRO A 795 -10.41 -2.69 24.21
C PRO A 795 -10.88 -3.96 24.90
N SER A 796 -11.99 -3.83 25.63
CA SER A 796 -12.65 -4.89 26.37
C SER A 796 -12.90 -6.07 25.44
N THR A 797 -12.28 -7.22 25.72
CA THR A 797 -12.54 -8.47 25.00
C THR A 797 -14.02 -8.83 25.13
N CYS A 798 -14.80 -8.67 24.06
CA CYS A 798 -16.21 -9.06 23.97
C CYS A 798 -16.37 -10.58 24.07
N HIS A 799 -16.30 -11.14 25.28
CA HIS A 799 -16.45 -12.56 25.55
C HIS A 799 -17.90 -13.15 25.44
N PRO A 800 -19.02 -12.40 25.47
CA PRO A 800 -20.35 -13.02 25.53
C PRO A 800 -20.95 -13.45 24.17
N LEU A 801 -20.64 -12.76 23.06
CA LEU A 801 -21.24 -13.07 21.74
C LEU A 801 -20.76 -14.42 21.14
N TYR A 802 -19.59 -14.89 21.55
CA TYR A 802 -18.97 -16.11 21.01
C TYR A 802 -19.65 -17.39 21.47
N ALA A 803 -20.08 -17.44 22.73
CA ALA A 803 -20.76 -18.59 23.29
C ALA A 803 -22.11 -18.83 22.58
N ASP A 804 -22.81 -17.75 22.23
CA ASP A 804 -24.11 -17.83 21.56
C ASP A 804 -23.98 -18.23 20.08
N THR A 805 -22.91 -17.78 19.41
CA THR A 805 -22.60 -18.20 18.03
C THR A 805 -22.28 -19.70 17.95
N ILE A 806 -21.47 -20.22 18.88
CA ILE A 806 -21.13 -21.65 18.96
C ILE A 806 -22.37 -22.50 19.29
N LYS A 807 -23.23 -22.04 20.21
CA LYS A 807 -24.50 -22.70 20.53
C LYS A 807 -25.44 -22.77 19.33
N CYS A 808 -25.61 -21.66 18.60
CA CYS A 808 -26.45 -21.64 17.39
C CYS A 808 -25.92 -22.58 16.29
N MET A 809 -24.60 -22.65 16.10
CA MET A 809 -24.02 -23.60 15.15
C MET A 809 -24.15 -25.06 15.60
N SER A 810 -24.12 -25.34 16.90
CA SER A 810 -24.34 -26.70 17.42
C SER A 810 -25.77 -27.19 17.18
N ALA A 811 -26.76 -26.31 17.26
CA ALA A 811 -28.17 -26.63 17.01
C ALA A 811 -28.45 -26.99 15.53
N ARG A 812 -27.64 -26.49 14.59
CA ARG A 812 -27.75 -26.80 13.15
C ARG A 812 -27.02 -28.09 12.74
N ARG A 813 -26.19 -28.68 13.62
CA ARG A 813 -25.54 -29.98 13.39
C ARG A 813 -26.42 -31.18 13.72
N CYS A 814 -27.38 -30.99 14.61
CA CYS A 814 -28.38 -31.98 15.01
C CYS A 814 -29.58 -31.91 14.06
#